data_AF-A0A3B0Z5G4-F1
#
_entry.id   AF-A0A3B0Z5G4-F1
#
_cell.length_a   1.000
_cell.length_b   1.000
_cell.length_c   1.000
_cell.angle_alpha   90.00
_cell.angle_beta   90.00
_cell.angle_gamma   90.00
#
_symmetry.space_group_name_H-M   'P 1'
#
loop_
_entity.id
_entity.type
_entity.pdbx_description
1 polymer ?
#
loop_
_entity_poly.entity_id
_entity_poly.type
_entity_poly.pdbx_seq_one_letter_code
_entity_poly.pdbx_strand_id
1 'polypeptide(L)'
;MDFAHALGLNKEVESPDEEREELQLYINLKLASSGQPTCIPEDSTRFLDISGDLLRSYREKNRLLADYHCWVDQRIQDFLNRYLGDLSLNKTPSLPTQSFILDRHGVARELSLPMGEDVFRSDIISSYRVSNGVLHNPASDRRTTEGSFHIAEGGLPIPGDKKAVPKITFARMLEHALNPPKDLLTIPFTSSLPEPAHMFVSLLLRPVVCPAIPAKEEAKSMEIHFFAPGNLVSNLDFVESIFGNGGNPYLAEFDAALDIDHWTGHTGCVILAPQLVGLPKKDLGLPHWNDASEQQRTDGMCWKEENEAYNNGQAFKITARDESGVIVTLLADNYFGYCKKEVKTQISFAANLYGLAEEEHAGGALAFPRRNHGEEYGVDSRTHKPGYSFEEVVERYGELLDVKPEGYATDKRYPEIVYVPQKVRMDLNAQTITWDKNGELQTIRLQPEKVYMQPNGYKVEMEKHPGAPSWRLVGTNPEGTFCHKPSTVSGGGKSEISKSLNDAVIYRSLFVDDLHKDLDQVQLIFDMDYATRFKPGFDDEDRDPTRQPLSPERSLGSVIKLLTPSSTYTDEFNQWLDSISPRILALVFIIKRFYRPEWGNSWRDHLSVDKVDGAPAHELKLDDRHIVASYLRVGFDRDSKWRTFKLRQDYIATEKIQMEDDITASVVVPSSCIADCAPARSGEHSVKLTHNCEYRLFQRPDDAIIPGFDKQTELDMSGPDTFFANYEALTHDDLTELVEDVHTFYKFTRPMQDALKTACDSNSTYMVSSAHPRIVDGAPSKNPRYLQTRLDIMNPVRKYVAEMSTRLHRKLPMQQPVCHPVDAVLAGRRNNPPEPGIRPLAVYNPIHYQELPELFMDFLCSLTGKSPSTTGAGSEGALTKGPFNALRTIADLNNALVSFMLTGYAGFSSSAGHVGPEVRVDHDISLLVPEIWARLEPQQRDPAWLIENGYLEKLEDFEHNGKQTLASRLGYRITNRFVHGFFGKIFDNPCAVFTEEILKPETQSVDVFADGINNIVEAQQREAQRFIDDGSIEDACPPLHALINIMASGEHEGMDAHHPKFRAMFTRASLLKSRWYKQRLEVKQYRDIALWQRNVINLKQFLDDADYSDEAIRLDISGRYQRATERLKQVQSRSYLKSLVGTLGADPLGLATVAVGNQLINWSRMKLSFSSSGAVEHAGQPENAETKPVTLLQRFKARFKRARLQ
;
A
#
# COMPACT_ATOMS: atom_id res chain seq x y z
N MET A 1 2.06 0.01 -20.53
CA MET A 1 3.42 -0.46 -20.18
C MET A 1 3.57 -1.86 -20.73
N ASP A 2 4.68 -2.15 -21.41
CA ASP A 2 5.07 -3.52 -21.77
C ASP A 2 5.67 -4.19 -20.52
N PHE A 3 4.96 -5.16 -19.95
CA PHE A 3 5.38 -5.85 -18.72
C PHE A 3 6.64 -6.70 -18.93
N ALA A 4 6.88 -7.22 -20.14
CA ALA A 4 8.05 -8.02 -20.43
C ALA A 4 9.30 -7.13 -20.42
N HIS A 5 9.26 -6.01 -21.14
CA HIS A 5 10.38 -5.08 -21.22
C HIS A 5 10.64 -4.33 -19.91
N ALA A 6 9.57 -3.87 -19.23
CA ALA A 6 9.71 -3.01 -18.06
C ALA A 6 9.95 -3.78 -16.75
N LEU A 7 9.47 -5.01 -16.63
CA LEU A 7 9.44 -5.77 -15.37
C LEU A 7 9.91 -7.22 -15.49
N GLY A 8 10.20 -7.71 -16.70
CA GLY A 8 10.55 -9.11 -16.93
C GLY A 8 9.40 -10.08 -16.66
N LEU A 9 8.15 -9.62 -16.75
CA LEU A 9 6.95 -10.42 -16.45
C LEU A 9 6.15 -10.72 -17.74
N ASN A 10 5.39 -11.82 -17.73
CA ASN A 10 4.55 -12.26 -18.86
C ASN A 10 5.33 -12.54 -20.16
N LYS A 11 6.58 -13.01 -20.06
CA LYS A 11 7.40 -13.48 -21.18
C LYS A 11 7.49 -15.02 -21.10
N GLU A 12 7.30 -15.69 -22.22
CA GLU A 12 7.67 -17.11 -22.35
C GLU A 12 9.19 -17.20 -22.43
N VAL A 13 9.81 -17.87 -21.46
CA VAL A 13 11.26 -18.10 -21.43
C VAL A 13 11.48 -19.54 -21.90
N GLU A 14 12.02 -19.71 -23.10
CA GLU A 14 12.35 -21.04 -23.64
C GLU A 14 13.57 -21.65 -22.92
N SER A 15 14.56 -20.82 -22.54
CA SER A 15 15.73 -21.20 -21.73
C SER A 15 16.25 -20.00 -20.90
N PRO A 16 16.33 -20.11 -19.56
CA PRO A 16 16.91 -19.05 -18.71
C PRO A 16 18.38 -18.76 -18.99
N ASP A 17 19.15 -19.79 -19.39
CA ASP A 17 20.56 -19.65 -19.70
C ASP A 17 20.78 -18.85 -21.00
N GLU A 18 19.97 -19.11 -22.03
CA GLU A 18 20.04 -18.36 -23.30
C GLU A 18 19.66 -16.89 -23.10
N GLU A 19 18.62 -16.60 -22.32
CA GLU A 19 18.27 -15.20 -21.98
C GLU A 19 19.40 -14.49 -21.23
N ARG A 20 20.07 -15.21 -20.33
CA ARG A 20 21.23 -14.67 -19.62
C ARG A 20 22.39 -14.38 -20.57
N GLU A 21 22.70 -15.30 -21.48
CA GLU A 21 23.73 -15.10 -22.51
C GLU A 21 23.41 -13.89 -23.42
N GLU A 22 22.15 -13.72 -23.81
CA GLU A 22 21.70 -12.54 -24.56
C GLU A 22 21.93 -11.24 -23.77
N LEU A 23 21.58 -11.21 -22.48
CA LEU A 23 21.81 -10.06 -21.60
C LEU A 23 23.30 -9.76 -21.45
N GLN A 24 24.14 -10.78 -21.29
CA GLN A 24 25.60 -10.64 -21.19
C GLN A 24 26.21 -10.08 -22.48
N LEU A 25 25.76 -10.56 -23.64
CA LEU A 25 26.19 -10.02 -24.93
C LEU A 25 25.77 -8.55 -25.07
N TYR A 26 24.53 -8.23 -24.70
CA TYR A 26 24.01 -6.86 -24.70
C TYR A 26 24.82 -5.93 -23.80
N ILE A 27 25.14 -6.36 -22.57
CA ILE A 27 25.99 -5.62 -21.64
C ILE A 27 27.36 -5.32 -22.27
N ASN A 28 28.00 -6.34 -22.85
CA ASN A 28 29.29 -6.18 -23.51
C ASN A 28 29.24 -5.20 -24.69
N LEU A 29 28.17 -5.21 -25.49
CA LEU A 29 27.97 -4.23 -26.58
C LEU A 29 27.88 -2.80 -26.05
N LYS A 30 27.18 -2.57 -24.93
CA LYS A 30 27.06 -1.24 -24.31
C LYS A 30 28.36 -0.77 -23.67
N LEU A 31 29.11 -1.67 -23.04
CA LEU A 31 30.45 -1.38 -22.51
C LEU A 31 31.40 -0.98 -23.66
N ALA A 32 31.44 -1.78 -24.73
CA ALA A 32 32.27 -1.51 -25.91
C ALA A 32 31.92 -0.17 -26.58
N SER A 33 30.63 0.13 -26.75
CA SER A 33 30.15 1.37 -27.38
C SER A 33 30.45 2.61 -26.54
N SER A 34 30.54 2.45 -25.22
CA SER A 34 30.99 3.47 -24.25
C SER A 34 32.51 3.55 -24.13
N GLY A 35 33.24 2.62 -24.76
CA GLY A 35 34.69 2.55 -24.72
C GLY A 35 35.28 1.99 -23.42
N GLN A 36 34.46 1.27 -22.65
CA GLN A 36 34.82 0.58 -21.42
C GLN A 36 35.27 -0.86 -21.74
N PRO A 37 36.05 -1.51 -20.84
CA PRO A 37 36.49 -2.89 -21.03
C PRO A 37 35.30 -3.87 -21.04
N THR A 38 35.42 -4.93 -21.82
CA THR A 38 34.39 -5.97 -22.02
C THR A 38 34.85 -7.33 -21.51
N CYS A 39 33.92 -8.16 -21.05
CA CYS A 39 34.13 -9.55 -20.63
C CYS A 39 33.59 -10.49 -21.71
N ILE A 40 34.33 -10.64 -22.81
CA ILE A 40 33.87 -11.38 -24.00
C ILE A 40 34.31 -12.85 -23.89
N PRO A 41 33.37 -13.83 -23.97
CA PRO A 41 33.71 -15.23 -24.14
C PRO A 41 34.42 -15.49 -25.49
N GLU A 42 35.33 -16.46 -25.56
CA GLU A 42 36.08 -16.79 -26.79
C GLU A 42 35.16 -17.04 -28.01
N ASP A 43 33.99 -17.64 -27.79
CA ASP A 43 33.03 -17.94 -28.86
C ASP A 43 32.27 -16.71 -29.39
N SER A 44 32.10 -15.67 -28.57
CA SER A 44 31.43 -14.40 -28.94
C SER A 44 32.39 -13.35 -29.52
N THR A 45 33.71 -13.63 -29.49
CA THR A 45 34.74 -12.67 -29.91
C THR A 45 34.59 -12.32 -31.39
N ARG A 46 34.21 -13.32 -32.21
CA ARG A 46 33.96 -13.14 -33.65
C ARG A 46 32.82 -12.17 -33.97
N PHE A 47 31.77 -12.11 -33.15
CA PHE A 47 30.63 -11.21 -33.36
C PHE A 47 30.98 -9.75 -33.04
N LEU A 48 31.72 -9.53 -31.94
CA LEU A 48 32.19 -8.20 -31.56
C LEU A 48 33.28 -7.68 -32.51
N ASP A 49 34.12 -8.56 -33.06
CA ASP A 49 35.08 -8.20 -34.11
C ASP A 49 34.39 -7.72 -35.39
N ILE A 50 33.33 -8.41 -35.83
CA ILE A 50 32.52 -7.99 -37.00
C ILE A 50 31.84 -6.64 -36.74
N SER A 51 31.42 -6.38 -35.50
CA SER A 51 30.74 -5.15 -35.09
C SER A 51 31.71 -4.03 -34.66
N GLY A 52 33.01 -4.29 -34.60
CA GLY A 52 34.00 -3.42 -33.97
C GLY A 52 34.14 -2.05 -34.63
N ASP A 53 34.11 -1.98 -35.97
CA ASP A 53 34.16 -0.71 -36.70
C ASP A 53 32.92 0.15 -36.46
N LEU A 54 31.73 -0.48 -36.36
CA LEU A 54 30.48 0.21 -36.05
C LEU A 54 30.51 0.78 -34.63
N LEU A 55 30.93 -0.02 -33.65
CA LEU A 55 31.03 0.41 -32.24
C LEU A 55 32.08 1.52 -32.05
N ARG A 56 33.24 1.42 -32.70
CA ARG A 56 34.26 2.49 -32.70
C ARG A 56 33.74 3.77 -33.35
N SER A 57 33.03 3.67 -34.47
CA SER A 57 32.38 4.81 -35.12
C SER A 57 31.34 5.47 -34.21
N TYR A 58 30.51 4.67 -33.53
CA TYR A 58 29.55 5.16 -32.55
C TYR A 58 30.24 5.89 -31.38
N ARG A 59 31.35 5.35 -30.88
CA ARG A 59 32.18 5.99 -29.84
C ARG A 59 32.72 7.35 -30.28
N GLU A 60 33.23 7.48 -31.50
CA GLU A 60 33.70 8.78 -32.02
C GLU A 60 32.56 9.81 -32.12
N LYS A 61 31.35 9.37 -32.49
CA LYS A 61 30.16 10.23 -32.48
C LYS A 61 29.77 10.65 -31.06
N ASN A 62 29.83 9.75 -30.08
CA ASN A 62 29.53 10.06 -28.68
C ASN A 62 30.47 11.10 -28.07
N ARG A 63 31.74 11.16 -28.51
CA ARG A 63 32.67 12.23 -28.09
C ARG A 63 32.20 13.63 -28.46
N LEU A 64 31.43 13.77 -29.56
CA LEU A 64 30.84 15.04 -29.96
C LEU A 64 29.66 15.46 -29.05
N LEU A 65 29.08 14.50 -28.34
CA LEU A 65 27.93 14.65 -27.45
C LEU A 65 28.33 14.66 -25.96
N ALA A 66 29.62 14.76 -25.63
CA ALA A 66 30.11 14.67 -24.25
C ALA A 66 29.51 15.72 -23.29
N ASP A 67 29.02 16.85 -23.81
CA ASP A 67 28.38 17.92 -23.03
C ASP A 67 26.83 17.90 -23.14
N TYR A 68 26.26 16.87 -23.75
CA TYR A 68 24.82 16.78 -24.04
C TYR A 68 24.10 15.97 -22.95
N HIS A 69 23.15 16.63 -22.29
CA HIS A 69 22.21 16.01 -21.37
C HIS A 69 20.99 15.52 -22.12
N CYS A 70 20.47 14.34 -21.77
CA CYS A 70 19.14 13.92 -22.21
C CYS A 70 18.06 14.86 -21.65
N TRP A 71 16.82 14.80 -22.14
CA TRP A 71 15.79 15.80 -21.79
C TRP A 71 15.49 15.87 -20.28
N VAL A 72 15.43 14.73 -19.60
CA VAL A 72 15.22 14.67 -18.14
C VAL A 72 16.39 15.30 -17.39
N ASP A 73 17.63 14.99 -17.79
CA ASP A 73 18.84 15.55 -17.19
C ASP A 73 18.99 17.04 -17.45
N GLN A 74 18.57 17.50 -18.62
CA GLN A 74 18.58 18.93 -18.94
C GLN A 74 17.64 19.69 -18.01
N ARG A 75 16.44 19.16 -17.74
CA ARG A 75 15.50 19.76 -16.77
C ARG A 75 16.09 19.81 -15.36
N ILE A 76 16.77 18.75 -14.94
CA ILE A 76 17.43 18.68 -13.62
C ILE A 76 18.61 19.66 -13.57
N GLN A 77 19.45 19.70 -14.61
CA GLN A 77 20.61 20.58 -14.68
C GLN A 77 20.20 22.05 -14.74
N ASP A 78 19.12 22.39 -15.45
CA ASP A 78 18.56 23.75 -15.49
C ASP A 78 18.07 24.19 -14.11
N PHE A 79 17.42 23.28 -13.35
CA PHE A 79 17.11 23.52 -11.95
C PHE A 79 18.37 23.76 -11.12
N LEU A 80 19.38 22.88 -11.18
CA LEU A 80 20.60 23.01 -10.39
C LEU A 80 21.36 24.32 -10.70
N ASN A 81 21.46 24.68 -11.98
CA ASN A 81 22.09 25.92 -12.43
C ASN A 81 21.38 27.16 -11.89
N ARG A 82 20.04 27.17 -11.91
CA ARG A 82 19.23 28.27 -11.36
C ARG A 82 19.29 28.30 -9.84
N TYR A 83 19.10 27.14 -9.20
CA TYR A 83 19.02 26.99 -7.76
C TYR A 83 20.34 27.33 -7.08
N LEU A 84 21.49 27.05 -7.70
CA LEU A 84 22.82 27.36 -7.16
C LEU A 84 23.44 28.63 -7.76
N GLY A 85 22.74 29.33 -8.65
CA GLY A 85 23.31 30.44 -9.44
C GLY A 85 23.63 31.70 -8.63
N ASP A 86 23.07 31.84 -7.43
CA ASP A 86 23.40 32.89 -6.46
C ASP A 86 24.68 32.59 -5.65
N LEU A 87 25.18 31.36 -5.70
CA LEU A 87 26.44 30.98 -5.08
C LEU A 87 27.60 31.38 -5.99
N SER A 88 28.65 31.96 -5.41
CA SER A 88 29.90 32.28 -6.11
C SER A 88 30.77 31.02 -6.33
N LEU A 89 30.21 30.00 -6.99
CA LEU A 89 30.91 28.76 -7.32
C LEU A 89 31.81 28.97 -8.56
N ASN A 90 32.99 28.32 -8.57
CA ASN A 90 33.85 28.31 -9.75
C ASN A 90 33.16 27.65 -10.96
N LYS A 91 32.39 26.59 -10.70
CA LYS A 91 31.56 25.87 -11.67
C LYS A 91 30.42 25.18 -10.93
N THR A 92 29.21 25.26 -11.46
CA THR A 92 28.09 24.46 -10.95
C THR A 92 28.35 22.97 -11.23
N PRO A 93 28.18 22.07 -10.25
CA PRO A 93 28.29 20.63 -10.48
C PRO A 93 27.33 20.19 -11.61
N SER A 94 27.82 19.31 -12.49
CA SER A 94 27.04 18.85 -13.64
C SER A 94 26.82 17.34 -13.59
N LEU A 95 25.61 16.90 -13.90
CA LEU A 95 25.24 15.49 -13.95
C LEU A 95 26.14 14.70 -14.92
N PRO A 96 26.31 13.38 -14.72
CA PRO A 96 27.09 12.57 -15.65
C PRO A 96 26.36 12.44 -16.99
N THR A 97 26.99 12.89 -18.08
CA THR A 97 26.47 12.75 -19.46
C THR A 97 26.78 11.40 -20.10
N GLN A 98 27.67 10.61 -19.47
CA GLN A 98 28.05 9.27 -19.90
C GLN A 98 27.89 8.28 -18.74
N SER A 99 26.71 7.68 -18.65
CA SER A 99 26.39 6.58 -17.73
C SER A 99 26.09 5.29 -18.52
N PHE A 100 26.17 4.15 -17.84
CA PHE A 100 25.60 2.91 -18.35
C PHE A 100 24.09 2.99 -18.14
N ILE A 101 23.37 3.30 -19.19
CA ILE A 101 21.91 3.44 -19.14
C ILE A 101 21.27 2.06 -19.02
N LEU A 102 20.39 1.87 -18.06
CA LEU A 102 19.57 0.67 -17.92
C LEU A 102 18.26 0.87 -18.67
N ASP A 103 18.20 0.37 -19.90
CA ASP A 103 17.06 0.54 -20.81
C ASP A 103 16.31 -0.78 -21.07
N ARG A 104 16.60 -1.83 -20.31
CA ARG A 104 15.92 -3.12 -20.38
C ARG A 104 16.00 -3.85 -19.04
N HIS A 105 14.87 -4.42 -18.60
CA HIS A 105 14.82 -5.25 -17.40
C HIS A 105 15.79 -6.43 -17.45
N GLY A 106 16.38 -6.75 -16.29
CA GLY A 106 17.34 -7.84 -16.11
C GLY A 106 18.80 -7.44 -16.32
N VAL A 107 19.07 -6.37 -17.07
CA VAL A 107 20.44 -5.86 -17.30
C VAL A 107 21.09 -5.43 -15.99
N ALA A 108 20.35 -4.72 -15.13
CA ALA A 108 20.85 -4.27 -13.83
C ALA A 108 21.23 -5.45 -12.91
N ARG A 109 20.41 -6.51 -12.92
CA ARG A 109 20.65 -7.73 -12.15
C ARG A 109 21.93 -8.43 -12.59
N GLU A 110 22.08 -8.66 -13.90
CA GLU A 110 23.27 -9.34 -14.41
C GLU A 110 24.53 -8.46 -14.25
N LEU A 111 24.41 -7.13 -14.31
CA LEU A 111 25.51 -6.21 -14.00
C LEU A 111 25.99 -6.27 -12.54
N SER A 112 25.17 -6.76 -11.62
CA SER A 112 25.42 -6.75 -10.17
C SER A 112 26.39 -7.83 -9.68
N LEU A 113 26.82 -8.73 -10.56
CA LEU A 113 27.73 -9.84 -10.27
C LEU A 113 28.80 -9.95 -11.37
N PRO A 114 29.99 -10.51 -11.09
CA PRO A 114 31.05 -10.63 -12.08
C PRO A 114 30.70 -11.66 -13.16
N MET A 115 31.18 -11.44 -14.38
CA MET A 115 30.98 -12.39 -15.47
C MET A 115 31.59 -13.75 -15.13
N GLY A 116 30.77 -14.79 -15.13
CA GLY A 116 31.21 -16.17 -14.84
C GLY A 116 31.40 -16.50 -13.36
N GLU A 117 31.09 -15.59 -12.43
CA GLU A 117 31.20 -15.82 -10.99
C GLU A 117 29.85 -15.60 -10.28
N ASP A 118 29.70 -16.23 -9.11
CA ASP A 118 28.48 -16.16 -8.29
C ASP A 118 28.60 -15.15 -7.14
N VAL A 119 29.75 -14.51 -6.94
CA VAL A 119 30.01 -13.67 -5.76
C VAL A 119 30.67 -12.35 -6.16
N PHE A 120 30.17 -11.26 -5.61
CA PHE A 120 30.85 -9.96 -5.62
C PHE A 120 30.93 -9.41 -4.21
N ARG A 121 32.08 -8.86 -3.82
CA ARG A 121 32.30 -8.25 -2.51
C ARG A 121 33.04 -6.92 -2.64
N SER A 122 32.56 -5.93 -1.90
CA SER A 122 33.24 -4.67 -1.63
C SER A 122 33.02 -4.27 -0.17
N ASP A 123 33.62 -3.16 0.25
CA ASP A 123 33.47 -2.66 1.63
C ASP A 123 32.02 -2.27 1.99
N ILE A 124 31.15 -2.11 1.00
CA ILE A 124 29.78 -1.61 1.19
C ILE A 124 28.68 -2.62 0.83
N ILE A 125 29.01 -3.69 0.09
CA ILE A 125 28.01 -4.69 -0.31
C ILE A 125 28.66 -6.06 -0.57
N SER A 126 27.94 -7.12 -0.18
CA SER A 126 28.21 -8.49 -0.60
C SER A 126 27.02 -9.01 -1.40
N SER A 127 27.25 -9.40 -2.65
CA SER A 127 26.24 -9.89 -3.58
C SER A 127 26.51 -11.34 -3.93
N TYR A 128 25.44 -12.14 -4.05
CA TYR A 128 25.51 -13.56 -4.35
C TYR A 128 24.46 -13.91 -5.40
N ARG A 129 24.85 -14.71 -6.39
CA ARG A 129 23.90 -15.49 -7.19
C ARG A 129 23.45 -16.66 -6.36
N VAL A 130 22.14 -16.84 -6.24
CA VAL A 130 21.55 -17.94 -5.47
C VAL A 130 20.58 -18.72 -6.36
N SER A 131 20.37 -20.00 -6.09
CA SER A 131 19.52 -20.86 -6.94
C SER A 131 18.08 -20.34 -7.08
N ASN A 132 17.58 -19.61 -6.07
CA ASN A 132 16.28 -18.97 -6.05
C ASN A 132 16.30 -17.47 -6.41
N GLY A 133 17.39 -16.93 -6.98
CA GLY A 133 17.49 -15.55 -7.46
C GLY A 133 18.81 -14.83 -7.18
N VAL A 134 18.74 -13.67 -6.53
CA VAL A 134 19.92 -12.85 -6.19
C VAL A 134 19.83 -12.34 -4.75
N LEU A 135 20.94 -12.44 -4.01
CA LEU A 135 21.04 -11.97 -2.63
C LEU A 135 22.02 -10.80 -2.55
N HIS A 136 21.58 -9.72 -1.91
CA HIS A 136 22.42 -8.55 -1.65
C HIS A 136 22.41 -8.16 -0.17
N ASN A 137 23.59 -8.22 0.45
CA ASN A 137 23.82 -7.84 1.83
C ASN A 137 24.65 -6.54 1.88
N PRO A 138 24.00 -5.36 1.99
CA PRO A 138 24.70 -4.08 2.15
C PRO A 138 25.38 -3.99 3.53
N ALA A 139 26.33 -3.06 3.69
CA ALA A 139 27.03 -2.86 4.97
C ALA A 139 26.05 -2.58 6.12
N SER A 140 25.11 -1.67 5.91
CA SER A 140 24.00 -1.38 6.82
C SER A 140 22.83 -2.33 6.57
N ASP A 141 22.44 -3.16 7.54
CA ASP A 141 21.32 -4.11 7.38
C ASP A 141 19.93 -3.46 7.50
N ARG A 142 19.86 -2.20 7.92
CA ARG A 142 18.58 -1.49 8.15
C ARG A 142 18.72 0.01 7.98
N ARG A 143 17.56 0.65 7.82
CA ARG A 143 17.42 2.11 7.71
C ARG A 143 17.42 2.79 9.08
N THR A 144 18.12 3.92 9.19
CA THR A 144 17.99 4.88 10.28
C THR A 144 17.06 6.03 9.87
N THR A 145 16.17 6.46 10.76
CA THR A 145 15.25 7.60 10.55
C THR A 145 15.59 8.82 11.38
N GLU A 146 16.18 8.63 12.55
CA GLU A 146 16.52 9.73 13.45
C GLU A 146 17.63 10.59 12.85
N GLY A 147 17.35 11.89 12.67
CA GLY A 147 18.33 12.85 12.16
C GLY A 147 18.83 12.58 10.73
N SER A 148 18.17 11.70 9.97
CA SER A 148 18.66 11.22 8.66
C SER A 148 18.11 11.98 7.46
N PHE A 149 17.14 12.89 7.63
CA PHE A 149 16.50 13.62 6.52
C PHE A 149 16.82 15.11 6.61
N HIS A 150 17.62 15.59 5.67
CA HIS A 150 18.09 16.97 5.58
C HIS A 150 17.52 17.65 4.34
N ILE A 151 17.31 18.96 4.40
CA ILE A 151 16.75 19.75 3.30
C ILE A 151 17.61 20.97 3.07
N ALA A 152 17.98 21.21 1.80
CA ALA A 152 18.73 22.38 1.40
C ALA A 152 17.85 23.65 1.44
N GLU A 153 18.41 24.73 1.96
CA GLU A 153 17.81 26.07 1.98
C GLU A 153 17.64 26.66 0.56
N GLY A 154 16.85 27.72 0.41
CA GLY A 154 16.70 28.45 -0.86
C GLY A 154 15.65 27.92 -1.82
N GLY A 155 14.82 26.96 -1.38
CA GLY A 155 13.62 26.50 -2.09
C GLY A 155 12.36 26.69 -1.26
N LEU A 156 11.42 25.74 -1.35
CA LEU A 156 10.20 25.73 -0.53
C LEU A 156 10.54 25.68 0.97
N PRO A 157 9.66 26.17 1.87
CA PRO A 157 9.89 26.17 3.31
C PRO A 157 10.30 24.79 3.86
N ILE A 158 11.22 24.78 4.82
CA ILE A 158 11.73 23.56 5.46
C ILE A 158 10.80 23.19 6.64
N PRO A 159 10.40 21.92 6.82
CA PRO A 159 9.65 21.47 8.00
C PRO A 159 10.54 21.47 9.25
N GLY A 160 10.00 21.82 10.42
CA GLY A 160 10.76 21.90 11.66
C GLY A 160 11.32 20.57 12.18
N ASP A 161 10.83 19.43 11.68
CA ASP A 161 11.36 18.10 12.02
C ASP A 161 12.54 17.65 11.13
N LYS A 162 12.97 18.49 10.18
CA LYS A 162 14.10 18.24 9.26
C LYS A 162 15.28 19.15 9.59
N LYS A 163 16.49 18.67 9.31
CA LYS A 163 17.70 19.50 9.46
C LYS A 163 17.82 20.45 8.26
N ALA A 164 17.94 21.75 8.53
CA ALA A 164 18.12 22.78 7.50
C ALA A 164 19.59 22.89 7.08
N VAL A 165 19.88 22.73 5.79
CA VAL A 165 21.24 22.70 5.26
C VAL A 165 21.53 23.92 4.39
N PRO A 166 22.60 24.69 4.65
CA PRO A 166 23.00 25.80 3.79
C PRO A 166 23.21 25.37 2.34
N LYS A 167 22.80 26.22 1.38
CA LYS A 167 22.94 25.95 -0.06
C LYS A 167 24.37 25.60 -0.48
N ILE A 168 25.36 26.28 0.11
CA ILE A 168 26.77 26.01 -0.19
C ILE A 168 27.20 24.60 0.23
N THR A 169 26.68 24.10 1.36
CA THR A 169 26.92 22.75 1.84
C THR A 169 26.33 21.72 0.88
N PHE A 170 25.08 21.92 0.42
CA PHE A 170 24.48 21.06 -0.60
C PHE A 170 25.28 21.08 -1.91
N ALA A 171 25.73 22.25 -2.38
CA ALA A 171 26.52 22.36 -3.61
C ALA A 171 27.83 21.56 -3.52
N ARG A 172 28.55 21.65 -2.39
CA ARG A 172 29.79 20.88 -2.16
C ARG A 172 29.51 19.38 -2.03
N MET A 173 28.42 19.00 -1.36
CA MET A 173 28.00 17.59 -1.31
C MET A 173 27.68 17.03 -2.69
N LEU A 174 26.96 17.79 -3.52
CA LEU A 174 26.64 17.41 -4.89
C LEU A 174 27.91 17.25 -5.72
N GLU A 175 28.88 18.14 -5.55
CA GLU A 175 30.20 18.02 -6.19
C GLU A 175 30.90 16.71 -5.78
N HIS A 176 30.94 16.35 -4.49
CA HIS A 176 31.49 15.08 -4.03
C HIS A 176 30.68 13.86 -4.46
N ALA A 177 29.35 13.96 -4.53
CA ALA A 177 28.47 12.88 -4.97
C ALA A 177 28.71 12.52 -6.45
N LEU A 178 29.00 13.53 -7.28
CA LEU A 178 29.27 13.37 -8.70
C LEU A 178 30.73 13.01 -9.03
N ASN A 179 31.61 13.04 -8.02
CA ASN A 179 33.02 12.63 -8.14
C ASN A 179 33.37 11.53 -7.11
N PRO A 180 32.72 10.35 -7.16
CA PRO A 180 33.00 9.24 -6.26
C PRO A 180 34.42 8.68 -6.46
N PRO A 181 34.98 7.98 -5.44
CA PRO A 181 36.22 7.22 -5.59
C PRO A 181 36.13 6.18 -6.72
N LYS A 182 37.28 5.90 -7.36
CA LYS A 182 37.36 4.97 -8.49
C LYS A 182 36.81 3.57 -8.16
N ASP A 183 37.07 3.07 -6.96
CA ASP A 183 36.61 1.73 -6.52
C ASP A 183 35.08 1.63 -6.43
N LEU A 184 34.42 2.74 -6.12
CA LEU A 184 32.96 2.83 -6.04
C LEU A 184 32.33 2.86 -7.46
N LEU A 185 33.05 3.34 -8.46
CA LEU A 185 32.62 3.34 -9.86
C LEU A 185 32.77 2.00 -10.56
N THR A 186 33.49 1.04 -9.96
CA THR A 186 33.73 -0.28 -10.53
C THR A 186 32.43 -1.01 -10.84
N ILE A 187 32.24 -1.44 -12.09
CA ILE A 187 31.09 -2.25 -12.50
C ILE A 187 31.34 -3.72 -12.11
N PRO A 188 30.51 -4.33 -11.23
CA PRO A 188 30.73 -5.69 -10.73
C PRO A 188 30.93 -6.72 -11.84
N PHE A 189 30.15 -6.65 -12.93
CA PHE A 189 30.29 -7.49 -14.13
C PHE A 189 31.71 -7.61 -14.67
N THR A 190 32.48 -6.53 -14.58
CA THR A 190 33.86 -6.46 -15.11
C THR A 190 34.94 -6.60 -14.05
N SER A 191 34.56 -6.82 -12.79
CA SER A 191 35.48 -6.74 -11.64
C SER A 191 36.60 -7.78 -11.65
N SER A 192 36.42 -8.92 -12.34
CA SER A 192 37.44 -9.96 -12.51
C SER A 192 38.50 -9.62 -13.58
N LEU A 193 38.32 -8.55 -14.35
CA LEU A 193 39.31 -8.09 -15.33
C LEU A 193 40.50 -7.41 -14.64
N PRO A 194 41.72 -7.47 -15.23
CA PRO A 194 42.87 -6.71 -14.73
C PRO A 194 42.62 -5.19 -14.65
N GLU A 195 41.84 -4.67 -15.59
CA GLU A 195 41.38 -3.27 -15.62
C GLU A 195 39.85 -3.29 -15.78
N PRO A 196 39.08 -3.16 -14.68
CA PRO A 196 37.62 -3.18 -14.73
C PRO A 196 37.04 -1.88 -15.29
N ALA A 197 35.76 -1.91 -15.68
CA ALA A 197 35.04 -0.72 -16.13
C ALA A 197 34.69 0.16 -14.93
N HIS A 198 34.86 1.47 -15.08
CA HIS A 198 34.55 2.46 -14.04
C HIS A 198 33.61 3.52 -14.60
N MET A 199 32.34 3.50 -14.19
CA MET A 199 31.36 4.49 -14.63
C MET A 199 30.13 4.54 -13.70
N PHE A 200 29.34 5.60 -13.86
CA PHE A 200 27.99 5.65 -13.31
C PHE A 200 27.05 4.73 -14.10
N VAL A 201 26.04 4.23 -13.44
CA VAL A 201 24.88 3.53 -14.01
C VAL A 201 23.65 4.40 -13.76
N SER A 202 22.71 4.44 -14.70
CA SER A 202 21.49 5.24 -14.54
C SER A 202 20.22 4.56 -15.03
N LEU A 203 19.08 4.95 -14.46
CA LEU A 203 17.76 4.36 -14.71
C LEU A 203 16.66 5.42 -14.72
N LEU A 204 15.83 5.44 -15.76
CA LEU A 204 14.62 6.26 -15.82
C LEU A 204 13.45 5.48 -15.20
N LEU A 205 12.66 6.14 -14.34
CA LEU A 205 11.42 5.62 -13.75
C LEU A 205 10.24 6.53 -14.09
N ARG A 206 9.03 5.96 -14.19
CA ARG A 206 7.76 6.68 -14.43
C ARG A 206 6.67 6.37 -13.38
N PRO A 207 6.92 6.59 -12.08
CA PRO A 207 5.96 6.21 -11.04
C PRO A 207 4.68 7.06 -11.11
N VAL A 208 3.55 6.40 -10.87
CA VAL A 208 2.21 7.03 -10.84
C VAL A 208 2.09 7.96 -9.63
N VAL A 209 1.52 9.15 -9.85
CA VAL A 209 1.27 10.21 -8.87
C VAL A 209 -0.22 10.51 -8.71
N CYS A 210 -0.99 10.46 -9.81
CA CYS A 210 -2.45 10.60 -9.77
C CYS A 210 -3.08 9.41 -10.51
N PRO A 211 -3.97 8.63 -9.87
CA PRO A 211 -4.71 7.58 -10.56
C PRO A 211 -5.54 8.12 -11.73
N ALA A 212 -5.89 7.23 -12.66
CA ALA A 212 -6.82 7.56 -13.74
C ALA A 212 -8.20 7.94 -13.16
N ILE A 213 -8.83 8.94 -13.78
CA ILE A 213 -10.21 9.33 -13.52
C ILE A 213 -11.06 8.80 -14.68
N PRO A 214 -11.92 7.78 -14.46
CA PRO A 214 -12.68 7.13 -15.51
C PRO A 214 -13.38 8.12 -16.45
N ALA A 215 -13.23 7.89 -17.77
CA ALA A 215 -13.78 8.70 -18.86
C ALA A 215 -13.41 10.19 -18.86
N LYS A 216 -12.45 10.63 -18.02
CA LYS A 216 -12.08 12.05 -17.89
C LYS A 216 -10.59 12.29 -18.10
N GLU A 217 -9.74 11.58 -17.37
CA GLU A 217 -8.28 11.78 -17.39
C GLU A 217 -7.54 10.46 -17.19
N GLU A 218 -6.50 10.24 -17.98
CA GLU A 218 -5.58 9.12 -17.80
C GLU A 218 -4.75 9.28 -16.51
N ALA A 219 -4.17 8.18 -16.04
CA ALA A 219 -3.26 8.21 -14.90
C ALA A 219 -2.06 9.11 -15.19
N LYS A 220 -1.64 9.91 -14.20
CA LYS A 220 -0.48 10.79 -14.29
C LYS A 220 0.69 10.24 -13.48
N SER A 221 1.88 10.34 -14.06
CA SER A 221 3.17 9.93 -13.52
C SER A 221 4.12 11.13 -13.44
N MET A 222 5.10 11.07 -12.56
CA MET A 222 6.31 11.89 -12.69
C MET A 222 7.39 11.09 -13.42
N GLU A 223 8.50 11.73 -13.76
CA GLU A 223 9.72 11.05 -14.20
C GLU A 223 10.79 11.19 -13.11
N ILE A 224 11.58 10.13 -12.89
CA ILE A 224 12.72 10.17 -11.97
C ILE A 224 13.94 9.57 -12.67
N HIS A 225 15.06 10.28 -12.68
CA HIS A 225 16.34 9.71 -13.14
C HIS A 225 17.21 9.35 -11.94
N PHE A 226 17.48 8.05 -11.78
CA PHE A 226 18.36 7.51 -10.75
C PHE A 226 19.79 7.39 -11.29
N PHE A 227 20.75 7.82 -10.48
CA PHE A 227 22.18 7.65 -10.72
C PHE A 227 22.82 6.90 -9.56
N ALA A 228 23.65 5.92 -9.89
CA ALA A 228 24.48 5.23 -8.92
C ALA A 228 25.87 4.95 -9.49
N PRO A 229 26.92 5.01 -8.68
CA PRO A 229 28.21 4.43 -9.04
C PRO A 229 28.06 2.93 -9.38
N GLY A 230 28.91 2.41 -10.27
CA GLY A 230 28.84 1.04 -10.77
C GLY A 230 28.69 -0.05 -9.71
N ASN A 231 29.38 0.09 -8.57
CA ASN A 231 29.39 -0.88 -7.48
C ASN A 231 28.01 -1.01 -6.79
N LEU A 232 27.09 -0.06 -7.06
CA LEU A 232 25.75 0.03 -6.48
C LEU A 232 24.64 -0.26 -7.49
N VAL A 233 24.95 -0.90 -8.62
CA VAL A 233 23.95 -1.25 -9.65
C VAL A 233 22.81 -2.15 -9.13
N SER A 234 23.04 -2.93 -8.07
CA SER A 234 21.99 -3.71 -7.39
C SER A 234 20.86 -2.82 -6.84
N ASN A 235 21.15 -1.58 -6.47
CA ASN A 235 20.13 -0.63 -6.03
C ASN A 235 19.21 -0.20 -7.17
N LEU A 236 19.71 -0.23 -8.41
CA LEU A 236 18.95 0.11 -9.62
C LEU A 236 18.11 -1.09 -10.05
N ASP A 237 18.62 -2.33 -9.98
CA ASP A 237 17.81 -3.56 -10.10
C ASP A 237 16.64 -3.53 -9.10
N PHE A 238 16.93 -3.16 -7.85
CA PHE A 238 15.91 -3.07 -6.80
C PHE A 238 14.77 -2.09 -7.14
N VAL A 239 15.07 -0.84 -7.55
CA VAL A 239 13.99 0.13 -7.87
C VAL A 239 13.34 -0.13 -9.23
N GLU A 240 14.08 -0.66 -10.21
CA GLU A 240 13.54 -1.13 -11.48
C GLU A 240 12.49 -2.23 -11.23
N SER A 241 12.85 -3.20 -10.38
CA SER A 241 11.98 -4.32 -10.02
C SER A 241 10.67 -3.88 -9.35
N ILE A 242 10.68 -2.76 -8.62
CA ILE A 242 9.50 -2.23 -7.92
C ILE A 242 8.65 -1.34 -8.83
N PHE A 243 9.27 -0.42 -9.57
CA PHE A 243 8.56 0.68 -10.27
C PHE A 243 8.54 0.56 -11.80
N GLY A 244 9.26 -0.42 -12.36
CA GLY A 244 9.39 -0.66 -13.79
C GLY A 244 10.44 0.20 -14.47
N ASN A 245 11.04 -0.32 -15.54
CA ASN A 245 11.98 0.41 -16.39
C ASN A 245 11.25 1.46 -17.26
N GLY A 246 11.71 2.71 -17.21
CA GLY A 246 11.17 3.84 -17.97
C GLY A 246 11.71 3.99 -19.39
N GLY A 247 12.63 3.12 -19.82
CA GLY A 247 13.26 3.13 -21.14
C GLY A 247 14.53 3.97 -21.23
N ASN A 248 15.01 4.17 -22.46
CA ASN A 248 16.22 4.95 -22.72
C ASN A 248 15.92 6.47 -22.76
N PRO A 249 16.41 7.28 -21.81
CA PRO A 249 16.05 8.70 -21.70
C PRO A 249 16.54 9.57 -22.88
N TYR A 250 17.39 9.05 -23.77
CA TYR A 250 17.85 9.74 -24.97
C TYR A 250 16.92 9.57 -26.18
N LEU A 251 15.90 8.71 -26.11
CA LEU A 251 14.92 8.56 -27.19
C LEU A 251 13.69 9.43 -26.93
N ALA A 252 13.20 10.11 -27.97
CA ALA A 252 12.11 11.08 -27.85
C ALA A 252 10.82 10.47 -27.29
N GLU A 253 10.56 9.19 -27.55
CA GLU A 253 9.38 8.48 -27.03
C GLU A 253 9.37 8.32 -25.50
N PHE A 254 10.53 8.45 -24.85
CA PHE A 254 10.66 8.41 -23.40
C PHE A 254 10.78 9.80 -22.76
N ASP A 255 10.75 10.89 -23.54
CA ASP A 255 10.69 12.24 -22.98
C ASP A 255 9.29 12.55 -22.44
N ALA A 256 9.20 12.77 -21.12
CA ALA A 256 7.96 13.12 -20.43
C ALA A 256 7.27 14.37 -20.99
N ALA A 257 8.04 15.34 -21.52
CA ALA A 257 7.48 16.56 -22.07
C ALA A 257 6.67 16.35 -23.36
N LEU A 258 6.89 15.23 -24.07
CA LEU A 258 6.13 14.87 -25.27
C LEU A 258 4.91 13.99 -24.94
N ASP A 259 4.83 13.46 -23.72
CA ASP A 259 3.72 12.66 -23.18
C ASP A 259 2.75 13.53 -22.36
N ILE A 260 1.95 14.31 -23.08
CA ILE A 260 0.97 15.23 -22.48
C ILE A 260 -0.16 14.53 -21.70
N ASP A 261 -0.38 13.25 -21.99
CA ASP A 261 -1.50 12.49 -21.47
C ASP A 261 -1.16 11.87 -20.11
N HIS A 262 0.11 11.56 -19.83
CA HIS A 262 0.48 10.87 -18.57
C HIS A 262 1.53 11.57 -17.72
N TRP A 263 2.08 12.73 -18.09
CA TRP A 263 3.04 13.44 -17.22
C TRP A 263 2.37 14.47 -16.30
N THR A 264 2.77 14.50 -15.03
CA THR A 264 2.36 15.53 -14.05
C THR A 264 3.08 16.86 -14.21
N GLY A 265 4.17 16.89 -14.98
CA GLY A 265 5.01 18.07 -15.10
C GLY A 265 6.16 18.16 -14.08
N HIS A 266 6.39 17.11 -13.30
CA HIS A 266 7.43 17.09 -12.25
C HIS A 266 8.54 16.11 -12.62
N THR A 267 9.77 16.47 -12.22
CA THR A 267 10.99 15.73 -12.53
C THR A 267 11.78 15.48 -11.25
N GLY A 268 12.20 14.24 -11.05
CA GLY A 268 12.98 13.79 -9.90
C GLY A 268 14.39 13.36 -10.28
N CYS A 269 15.33 13.52 -9.36
CA CYS A 269 16.69 12.99 -9.45
C CYS A 269 17.09 12.35 -8.12
N VAL A 270 17.70 11.17 -8.19
CA VAL A 270 18.28 10.50 -7.02
C VAL A 270 19.70 10.08 -7.34
N ILE A 271 20.64 10.42 -6.46
CA ILE A 271 22.06 10.07 -6.61
C ILE A 271 22.52 9.29 -5.38
N LEU A 272 22.97 8.04 -5.57
CA LEU A 272 23.59 7.25 -4.50
C LEU A 272 25.03 7.70 -4.29
N ALA A 273 25.38 8.07 -3.06
CA ALA A 273 26.68 8.60 -2.70
C ALA A 273 27.08 8.24 -1.26
N PRO A 274 27.25 6.95 -0.91
CA PRO A 274 27.64 6.53 0.44
C PRO A 274 28.98 7.12 0.91
N GLN A 275 29.85 7.53 -0.02
CA GLN A 275 31.13 8.18 0.30
C GLN A 275 30.98 9.52 1.04
N LEU A 276 29.77 10.11 1.11
CA LEU A 276 29.54 11.37 1.80
C LEU A 276 29.61 11.26 3.34
N VAL A 277 29.45 10.05 3.91
CA VAL A 277 29.35 9.82 5.36
C VAL A 277 30.63 10.21 6.13
N GLY A 278 31.78 10.32 5.46
CA GLY A 278 33.05 10.71 6.09
C GLY A 278 33.47 12.17 5.96
N LEU A 279 32.71 13.01 5.26
CA LEU A 279 33.17 14.36 4.91
C LEU A 279 33.18 15.30 6.13
N PRO A 280 34.27 16.07 6.37
CA PRO A 280 34.31 17.05 7.44
C PRO A 280 33.31 18.18 7.22
N LYS A 281 32.58 18.56 8.28
CA LYS A 281 31.63 19.70 8.26
C LYS A 281 32.29 21.00 7.77
N LYS A 282 33.53 21.24 8.17
CA LYS A 282 34.34 22.41 7.78
C LYS A 282 34.54 22.47 6.27
N ASP A 283 34.90 21.35 5.64
CA ASP A 283 35.16 21.27 4.21
C ASP A 283 33.89 21.46 3.38
N LEU A 284 32.75 21.08 3.95
CA LEU A 284 31.43 21.34 3.38
C LEU A 284 30.95 22.79 3.58
N GLY A 285 31.73 23.64 4.24
CA GLY A 285 31.42 25.07 4.38
C GLY A 285 30.44 25.39 5.50
N LEU A 286 30.24 24.48 6.45
CA LEU A 286 29.49 24.78 7.66
C LEU A 286 30.27 25.75 8.57
N PRO A 287 29.59 26.62 9.32
CA PRO A 287 30.22 27.57 10.22
C PRO A 287 30.82 26.86 11.44
N HIS A 288 31.85 27.49 12.03
CA HIS A 288 32.30 27.13 13.37
C HIS A 288 31.17 27.40 14.38
N TRP A 289 31.11 26.63 15.46
CA TRP A 289 30.04 26.68 16.48
C TRP A 289 29.74 28.09 16.99
N ASN A 290 30.78 28.91 17.19
CA ASN A 290 30.64 30.28 17.70
C ASN A 290 29.98 31.23 16.69
N ASP A 291 30.07 30.92 15.39
CA ASP A 291 29.49 31.72 14.30
C ASP A 291 28.14 31.15 13.81
N ALA A 292 27.74 29.99 14.33
CA ALA A 292 26.50 29.32 13.97
C ALA A 292 25.27 29.92 14.65
N SER A 293 24.15 29.97 13.94
CA SER A 293 22.84 30.31 14.52
C SER A 293 22.38 29.25 15.51
N GLU A 294 21.37 29.57 16.33
CA GLU A 294 20.77 28.60 17.25
C GLU A 294 20.19 27.39 16.51
N GLN A 295 19.50 27.62 15.38
CA GLN A 295 18.99 26.54 14.53
C GLN A 295 20.14 25.65 14.00
N GLN A 296 21.23 26.24 13.52
CA GLN A 296 22.38 25.47 13.02
C GLN A 296 23.03 24.64 14.12
N ARG A 297 23.03 25.12 15.37
CA ARG A 297 23.52 24.35 16.53
C ARG A 297 22.60 23.19 16.85
N THR A 298 21.29 23.42 16.86
CA THR A 298 20.26 22.38 17.10
C THR A 298 20.30 21.29 16.03
N ASP A 299 20.43 21.66 14.76
CA ASP A 299 20.48 20.71 13.64
C ASP A 299 21.84 19.99 13.51
N GLY A 300 22.86 20.45 14.25
CA GLY A 300 24.24 19.98 14.12
C GLY A 300 24.93 20.44 12.83
N MET A 301 24.45 21.53 12.23
CA MET A 301 24.97 22.19 11.02
C MET A 301 26.06 23.20 11.35
N CYS A 302 26.97 22.81 12.23
CA CYS A 302 28.17 23.54 12.62
C CYS A 302 29.20 22.59 13.23
N TRP A 303 30.45 23.05 13.35
CA TRP A 303 31.56 22.26 13.89
C TRP A 303 32.28 22.98 15.04
N LYS A 304 32.77 22.21 16.01
CA LYS A 304 33.70 22.69 17.06
C LYS A 304 35.12 22.26 16.75
N GLU A 305 35.30 21.03 16.29
CA GLU A 305 36.58 20.49 15.84
C GLU A 305 36.62 20.39 14.30
N GLU A 306 37.78 20.66 13.70
CA GLU A 306 37.90 20.78 12.24
C GLU A 306 37.60 19.48 11.49
N ASN A 307 37.84 18.33 12.14
CA ASN A 307 37.66 16.99 11.61
C ASN A 307 36.29 16.38 11.95
N GLU A 308 35.35 17.14 12.52
CA GLU A 308 34.01 16.63 12.78
C GLU A 308 33.33 16.19 11.49
N ALA A 309 32.99 14.89 11.41
CA ALA A 309 32.26 14.33 10.28
C ALA A 309 30.84 14.91 10.21
N TYR A 310 30.37 15.17 8.99
CA TYR A 310 29.00 15.56 8.76
C TYR A 310 28.04 14.48 9.28
N ASN A 311 26.95 14.92 9.90
CA ASN A 311 25.96 14.05 10.54
C ASN A 311 26.56 12.99 11.49
N ASN A 312 27.70 13.29 12.12
CA ASN A 312 28.40 12.39 13.04
C ASN A 312 28.79 11.04 12.41
N GLY A 313 29.06 11.03 11.10
CA GLY A 313 29.40 9.79 10.40
C GLY A 313 28.22 8.81 10.25
N GLN A 314 26.98 9.30 10.35
CA GLN A 314 25.78 8.49 10.18
C GLN A 314 25.13 8.74 8.80
N ALA A 315 24.49 7.70 8.27
CA ALA A 315 23.71 7.76 7.03
C ALA A 315 22.69 8.90 7.03
N PHE A 316 22.54 9.55 5.88
CA PHE A 316 21.56 10.62 5.67
C PHE A 316 21.10 10.71 4.23
N LYS A 317 20.03 11.46 4.01
CA LYS A 317 19.65 11.99 2.71
C LYS A 317 19.53 13.50 2.77
N ILE A 318 19.95 14.17 1.69
CA ILE A 318 19.82 15.62 1.55
C ILE A 318 19.06 15.95 0.25
N THR A 319 18.00 16.74 0.38
CA THR A 319 17.10 17.06 -0.72
C THR A 319 17.08 18.56 -1.03
N ALA A 320 17.22 18.92 -2.30
CA ALA A 320 16.96 20.25 -2.84
C ALA A 320 15.71 20.22 -3.74
N ARG A 321 14.81 21.19 -3.57
CA ARG A 321 13.52 21.27 -4.28
C ARG A 321 12.91 22.65 -4.18
N ASP A 322 12.14 23.04 -5.20
CA ASP A 322 11.37 24.28 -5.22
C ASP A 322 10.03 24.14 -5.99
N GLU A 323 9.30 25.24 -6.15
CA GLU A 323 8.02 25.30 -6.83
C GLU A 323 8.08 25.06 -8.35
N SER A 324 9.27 24.98 -8.96
CA SER A 324 9.41 24.64 -10.39
C SER A 324 9.04 23.19 -10.70
N GLY A 325 8.91 22.36 -9.67
CA GLY A 325 8.52 20.96 -9.81
C GLY A 325 9.70 20.01 -10.01
N VAL A 326 10.92 20.44 -9.68
CA VAL A 326 12.12 19.60 -9.69
C VAL A 326 12.58 19.29 -8.26
N ILE A 327 12.90 18.02 -8.00
CA ILE A 327 13.40 17.54 -6.71
C ILE A 327 14.66 16.69 -6.94
N VAL A 328 15.74 16.99 -6.21
CA VAL A 328 17.04 16.32 -6.30
C VAL A 328 17.44 15.82 -4.92
N THR A 329 17.71 14.53 -4.77
CA THR A 329 18.13 13.94 -3.49
C THR A 329 19.44 13.16 -3.61
N LEU A 330 20.36 13.39 -2.67
CA LEU A 330 21.56 12.58 -2.48
C LEU A 330 21.32 11.59 -1.34
N LEU A 331 21.63 10.31 -1.55
CA LEU A 331 21.52 9.26 -0.53
C LEU A 331 22.91 8.82 -0.09
N ALA A 332 23.27 9.11 1.16
CA ALA A 332 24.56 8.79 1.77
C ALA A 332 24.55 7.41 2.47
N ASP A 333 23.94 6.40 1.84
CA ASP A 333 23.92 4.99 2.25
C ASP A 333 23.41 4.15 1.06
N ASN A 334 23.70 2.85 1.04
CA ASN A 334 23.28 1.94 -0.03
C ASN A 334 22.22 0.92 0.38
N TYR A 335 21.67 0.98 1.60
CA TYR A 335 20.56 0.11 1.98
C TYR A 335 19.32 0.41 1.11
N PHE A 336 18.79 -0.63 0.45
CA PHE A 336 17.72 -0.58 -0.54
C PHE A 336 16.46 0.17 -0.07
N GLY A 337 16.14 0.11 1.22
CA GLY A 337 14.98 0.80 1.78
C GLY A 337 15.03 2.32 1.62
N TYR A 338 16.22 2.94 1.54
CA TYR A 338 16.33 4.37 1.23
C TYR A 338 15.89 4.67 -0.20
N CYS A 339 16.31 3.87 -1.18
CA CYS A 339 15.93 4.04 -2.59
C CYS A 339 14.41 3.97 -2.78
N LYS A 340 13.76 2.93 -2.24
CA LYS A 340 12.29 2.77 -2.30
C LYS A 340 11.58 3.99 -1.72
N LYS A 341 12.00 4.42 -0.53
CA LYS A 341 11.33 5.50 0.20
C LYS A 341 11.67 6.89 -0.35
N GLU A 342 12.73 7.02 -1.13
CA GLU A 342 12.99 8.26 -1.86
C GLU A 342 12.07 8.41 -3.07
N VAL A 343 11.78 7.32 -3.82
CA VAL A 343 10.71 7.35 -4.83
C VAL A 343 9.38 7.76 -4.20
N LYS A 344 9.02 7.20 -3.04
CA LYS A 344 7.85 7.63 -2.24
C LYS A 344 7.86 9.14 -1.94
N THR A 345 9.01 9.67 -1.50
CA THR A 345 9.16 11.08 -1.15
C THR A 345 8.94 11.98 -2.37
N GLN A 346 9.45 11.59 -3.53
CA GLN A 346 9.30 12.35 -4.77
C GLN A 346 7.89 12.27 -5.35
N ILE A 347 7.20 11.12 -5.25
CA ILE A 347 5.76 11.00 -5.56
C ILE A 347 4.96 11.94 -4.65
N SER A 348 5.25 11.97 -3.35
CA SER A 348 4.58 12.87 -2.40
C SER A 348 4.79 14.34 -2.73
N PHE A 349 6.01 14.72 -3.14
CA PHE A 349 6.31 16.07 -3.63
C PHE A 349 5.48 16.39 -4.89
N ALA A 350 5.48 15.50 -5.88
CA ALA A 350 4.74 15.70 -7.12
C ALA A 350 3.22 15.75 -6.90
N ALA A 351 2.65 14.95 -6.00
CA ALA A 351 1.23 14.97 -5.67
C ALA A 351 0.79 16.31 -5.08
N ASN A 352 1.57 16.85 -4.13
CA ASN A 352 1.29 18.15 -3.51
C ASN A 352 1.36 19.31 -4.50
N LEU A 353 2.33 19.30 -5.41
CA LEU A 353 2.46 20.34 -6.43
C LEU A 353 1.41 20.16 -7.54
N TYR A 354 1.14 18.94 -8.00
CA TYR A 354 0.12 18.68 -9.01
C TYR A 354 -1.30 19.09 -8.54
N GLY A 355 -1.58 18.86 -7.25
CA GLY A 355 -2.94 18.95 -6.69
C GLY A 355 -3.81 17.79 -7.15
N LEU A 356 -5.06 17.74 -6.70
CA LEU A 356 -6.06 16.66 -6.87
C LEU A 356 -5.69 15.32 -6.23
N ALA A 357 -4.41 14.99 -6.14
CA ALA A 357 -3.92 13.70 -5.70
C ALA A 357 -3.28 13.75 -4.31
N GLU A 358 -3.24 12.59 -3.68
CA GLU A 358 -2.53 12.33 -2.43
C GLU A 358 -1.52 11.20 -2.66
N GLU A 359 -0.37 11.27 -2.02
CA GLU A 359 0.50 10.12 -1.80
C GLU A 359 0.27 9.63 -0.38
N GLU A 360 0.05 8.33 -0.20
CA GLU A 360 -0.33 7.77 1.09
C GLU A 360 0.57 6.59 1.48
N HIS A 361 0.89 6.53 2.77
CA HIS A 361 1.44 5.33 3.39
C HIS A 361 0.28 4.45 3.86
N ALA A 362 -0.26 3.66 2.94
CA ALA A 362 -1.50 2.93 3.15
C ALA A 362 -1.45 1.50 2.59
N GLY A 363 -2.11 0.58 3.28
CA GLY A 363 -2.45 -0.75 2.78
C GLY A 363 -3.94 -0.84 2.46
N GLY A 364 -4.36 -1.83 1.67
CA GLY A 364 -5.76 -1.91 1.27
C GLY A 364 -6.13 -3.17 0.51
N ALA A 365 -7.36 -3.62 0.69
CA ALA A 365 -7.87 -4.81 0.04
C ALA A 365 -9.36 -4.72 -0.28
N LEU A 366 -9.74 -5.23 -1.45
CA LEU A 366 -11.11 -5.50 -1.82
C LEU A 366 -11.50 -6.88 -1.29
N ALA A 367 -12.33 -6.91 -0.24
CA ALA A 367 -12.68 -8.14 0.47
C ALA A 367 -14.08 -8.64 0.09
N PHE A 368 -14.16 -9.87 -0.44
CA PHE A 368 -15.38 -10.54 -0.86
C PHE A 368 -15.81 -11.59 0.18
N PRO A 369 -17.00 -11.47 0.78
CA PRO A 369 -17.53 -12.48 1.69
C PRO A 369 -17.65 -13.85 1.03
N ARG A 370 -17.17 -14.87 1.74
CA ARG A 370 -17.28 -16.29 1.34
C ARG A 370 -18.11 -17.08 2.34
N ARG A 371 -18.71 -18.17 1.87
CA ARG A 371 -19.55 -19.07 2.67
C ARG A 371 -19.31 -20.53 2.28
N ASN A 372 -19.31 -21.42 3.26
CA ASN A 372 -19.31 -22.86 3.03
C ASN A 372 -20.75 -23.35 2.89
N HIS A 373 -21.12 -23.83 1.71
CA HIS A 373 -22.43 -24.42 1.40
C HIS A 373 -22.53 -25.89 1.78
N GLY A 374 -21.40 -26.57 2.01
CA GLY A 374 -21.35 -27.99 2.35
C GLY A 374 -21.39 -28.84 1.09
N GLU A 375 -22.37 -29.73 0.99
CA GLU A 375 -22.45 -30.74 -0.06
C GLU A 375 -23.39 -30.34 -1.22
N GLU A 376 -24.27 -29.36 -1.02
CA GLU A 376 -25.28 -28.99 -2.00
C GLU A 376 -25.50 -27.47 -2.05
N TYR A 377 -25.78 -26.96 -3.25
CA TYR A 377 -26.12 -25.56 -3.48
C TYR A 377 -27.17 -25.41 -4.60
N GLY A 378 -28.10 -24.46 -4.46
CA GLY A 378 -29.01 -24.05 -5.54
C GLY A 378 -30.41 -24.70 -5.57
N VAL A 379 -30.71 -25.64 -4.66
CA VAL A 379 -32.06 -26.22 -4.51
C VAL A 379 -33.07 -25.22 -3.95
N ASP A 380 -32.58 -24.23 -3.21
CA ASP A 380 -33.37 -23.24 -2.49
C ASP A 380 -33.73 -22.05 -3.39
N SER A 381 -34.99 -21.65 -3.46
CA SER A 381 -35.42 -20.49 -4.25
C SER A 381 -34.73 -19.18 -3.85
N ARG A 382 -34.19 -19.09 -2.62
CA ARG A 382 -33.40 -17.94 -2.13
C ARG A 382 -32.06 -17.75 -2.87
N THR A 383 -31.55 -18.76 -3.56
CA THR A 383 -30.35 -18.62 -4.41
C THR A 383 -30.67 -17.96 -5.76
N HIS A 384 -31.95 -17.77 -6.09
CA HIS A 384 -32.39 -17.11 -7.32
C HIS A 384 -32.68 -15.63 -7.08
N LYS A 385 -31.70 -14.76 -7.39
CA LYS A 385 -31.87 -13.30 -7.32
C LYS A 385 -32.66 -12.82 -8.55
N PRO A 386 -33.83 -12.16 -8.38
CA PRO A 386 -34.63 -11.70 -9.51
C PRO A 386 -33.87 -10.68 -10.35
N GLY A 387 -34.18 -10.63 -11.65
CA GLY A 387 -33.62 -9.67 -12.59
C GLY A 387 -32.28 -10.07 -13.21
N TYR A 388 -31.83 -11.32 -13.09
CA TYR A 388 -30.62 -11.83 -13.74
C TYR A 388 -30.96 -13.13 -14.51
N SER A 389 -30.46 -13.27 -15.73
CA SER A 389 -30.62 -14.48 -16.54
C SER A 389 -29.36 -14.80 -17.34
N PHE A 390 -29.20 -16.08 -17.73
CA PHE A 390 -28.05 -16.51 -18.52
C PHE A 390 -28.10 -15.92 -19.95
N GLU A 391 -29.30 -15.79 -20.50
CA GLU A 391 -29.53 -15.18 -21.81
C GLU A 391 -29.02 -13.74 -21.85
N GLU A 392 -29.25 -12.95 -20.79
CA GLU A 392 -28.74 -11.58 -20.69
C GLU A 392 -27.20 -11.55 -20.62
N VAL A 393 -26.59 -12.52 -19.93
CA VAL A 393 -25.12 -12.64 -19.88
C VAL A 393 -24.56 -12.93 -21.27
N VAL A 394 -25.16 -13.85 -22.02
CA VAL A 394 -24.76 -14.16 -23.40
C VAL A 394 -24.96 -12.96 -24.32
N GLU A 395 -26.07 -12.24 -24.20
CA GLU A 395 -26.35 -11.04 -25.00
C GLU A 395 -25.29 -9.94 -24.76
N ARG A 396 -24.92 -9.69 -23.51
CA ARG A 396 -23.98 -8.61 -23.15
C ARG A 396 -22.51 -8.97 -23.33
N TYR A 397 -22.16 -10.24 -23.13
CA TYR A 397 -20.76 -10.68 -22.97
C TYR A 397 -20.36 -11.80 -23.92
N GLY A 398 -21.22 -12.20 -24.86
CA GLY A 398 -21.00 -13.34 -25.77
C GLY A 398 -19.66 -13.34 -26.52
N GLU A 399 -19.05 -12.18 -26.75
CA GLU A 399 -17.71 -12.08 -27.34
C GLU A 399 -16.63 -12.77 -26.48
N LEU A 400 -16.76 -12.74 -25.16
CA LEU A 400 -15.85 -13.40 -24.21
C LEU A 400 -16.18 -14.87 -23.95
N LEU A 401 -17.35 -15.33 -24.41
CA LEU A 401 -17.93 -16.61 -24.01
C LEU A 401 -17.90 -17.61 -25.15
N ASP A 402 -17.48 -18.83 -24.87
CA ASP A 402 -17.74 -20.01 -25.70
C ASP A 402 -19.02 -20.69 -25.18
N VAL A 403 -20.16 -20.31 -25.78
CA VAL A 403 -21.50 -20.75 -25.36
C VAL A 403 -21.79 -22.16 -25.86
N LYS A 404 -22.23 -23.03 -24.96
CA LYS A 404 -22.47 -24.44 -25.22
C LYS A 404 -23.95 -24.75 -25.46
N PRO A 405 -24.29 -25.74 -26.33
CA PRO A 405 -25.66 -26.12 -26.63
C PRO A 405 -26.50 -26.48 -25.40
N GLU A 406 -25.88 -26.98 -24.34
CA GLU A 406 -26.50 -27.38 -23.08
C GLU A 406 -26.96 -26.17 -22.24
N GLY A 407 -26.58 -24.93 -22.59
CA GLY A 407 -27.02 -23.71 -21.91
C GLY A 407 -26.12 -23.25 -20.77
N TYR A 408 -24.81 -23.44 -20.92
CA TYR A 408 -23.76 -22.83 -20.11
C TYR A 408 -22.70 -22.24 -21.05
N ALA A 409 -21.69 -21.55 -20.52
CA ALA A 409 -20.56 -21.09 -21.32
C ALA A 409 -19.24 -21.26 -20.57
N THR A 410 -18.15 -21.36 -21.31
CA THR A 410 -16.79 -21.27 -20.78
C THR A 410 -16.17 -19.95 -21.20
N ASP A 411 -15.39 -19.33 -20.32
CA ASP A 411 -14.64 -18.13 -20.67
C ASP A 411 -13.56 -18.45 -21.73
N LYS A 412 -13.43 -17.61 -22.75
CA LYS A 412 -12.42 -17.81 -23.81
C LYS A 412 -11.00 -17.52 -23.34
N ARG A 413 -10.83 -16.64 -22.34
CA ARG A 413 -9.51 -16.27 -21.82
C ARG A 413 -9.06 -17.23 -20.72
N TYR A 414 -9.98 -17.64 -19.86
CA TYR A 414 -9.71 -18.51 -18.71
C TYR A 414 -10.70 -19.70 -18.67
N PRO A 415 -10.41 -20.83 -19.35
CA PRO A 415 -11.32 -21.98 -19.45
C PRO A 415 -11.74 -22.62 -18.11
N GLU A 416 -11.08 -22.25 -17.00
CA GLU A 416 -11.46 -22.57 -15.63
C GLU A 416 -12.73 -21.84 -15.15
N ILE A 417 -13.13 -20.75 -15.80
CA ILE A 417 -14.34 -20.00 -15.49
C ILE A 417 -15.50 -20.53 -16.34
N VAL A 418 -16.54 -21.00 -15.66
CA VAL A 418 -17.73 -21.59 -16.26
C VAL A 418 -18.96 -20.78 -15.86
N TYR A 419 -19.60 -20.13 -16.82
CA TYR A 419 -20.83 -19.38 -16.62
C TYR A 419 -22.02 -20.33 -16.70
N VAL A 420 -22.79 -20.42 -15.62
CA VAL A 420 -23.93 -21.35 -15.49
C VAL A 420 -25.24 -20.57 -15.35
N PRO A 421 -26.40 -21.18 -15.66
CA PRO A 421 -27.69 -20.58 -15.35
C PRO A 421 -27.87 -20.29 -13.86
N GLN A 422 -28.80 -19.39 -13.53
CA GLN A 422 -29.07 -19.08 -12.13
C GLN A 422 -29.80 -20.23 -11.41
N LYS A 423 -30.73 -20.90 -12.11
CA LYS A 423 -31.50 -22.03 -11.60
C LYS A 423 -30.73 -23.33 -11.80
N VAL A 424 -29.73 -23.54 -10.95
CA VAL A 424 -28.87 -24.74 -10.97
C VAL A 424 -28.96 -25.48 -9.66
N ARG A 425 -28.69 -26.78 -9.69
CA ARG A 425 -28.43 -27.61 -8.52
C ARG A 425 -27.02 -28.17 -8.62
N MET A 426 -26.18 -27.84 -7.65
CA MET A 426 -24.82 -28.37 -7.52
C MET A 426 -24.81 -29.41 -6.41
N ASP A 427 -24.41 -30.65 -6.73
CA ASP A 427 -24.30 -31.75 -5.79
C ASP A 427 -22.85 -32.25 -5.75
N LEU A 428 -22.22 -32.13 -4.59
CA LEU A 428 -20.83 -32.51 -4.36
C LEU A 428 -20.62 -34.03 -4.39
N ASN A 429 -21.55 -34.80 -3.82
CA ASN A 429 -21.40 -36.26 -3.72
C ASN A 429 -21.62 -36.91 -5.09
N ALA A 430 -22.62 -36.46 -5.84
CA ALA A 430 -22.83 -36.87 -7.23
C ALA A 430 -21.78 -36.26 -8.18
N GLN A 431 -21.14 -35.15 -7.76
CA GLN A 431 -20.26 -34.30 -8.55
C GLN A 431 -20.94 -33.81 -9.83
N THR A 432 -22.15 -33.28 -9.71
CA THR A 432 -22.95 -32.80 -10.85
C THR A 432 -23.42 -31.37 -10.63
N ILE A 433 -23.58 -30.66 -11.75
CA ILE A 433 -24.31 -29.40 -11.83
C ILE A 433 -25.44 -29.61 -12.81
N THR A 434 -26.68 -29.44 -12.37
CA THR A 434 -27.87 -29.72 -13.18
C THR A 434 -28.80 -28.52 -13.27
N TRP A 435 -29.48 -28.37 -14.41
CA TRP A 435 -30.51 -27.34 -14.63
C TRP A 435 -31.50 -27.79 -15.69
N ASP A 436 -32.69 -27.19 -15.69
CA ASP A 436 -33.66 -27.37 -16.77
C ASP A 436 -33.35 -26.40 -17.93
N LYS A 437 -33.38 -26.92 -19.15
CA LYS A 437 -33.37 -26.12 -20.37
C LYS A 437 -34.43 -26.66 -21.32
N ASN A 438 -35.43 -25.85 -21.65
CA ASN A 438 -36.53 -26.22 -22.54
C ASN A 438 -37.27 -27.52 -22.11
N GLY A 439 -37.36 -27.79 -20.81
CA GLY A 439 -37.98 -29.02 -20.29
C GLY A 439 -37.07 -30.26 -20.30
N GLU A 440 -35.81 -30.12 -20.74
CA GLU A 440 -34.80 -31.17 -20.66
C GLU A 440 -33.80 -30.88 -19.54
N LEU A 441 -33.54 -31.89 -18.69
CA LEU A 441 -32.54 -31.81 -17.64
C LEU A 441 -31.14 -31.90 -18.23
N GLN A 442 -30.38 -30.81 -18.13
CA GLN A 442 -28.99 -30.72 -18.54
C GLN A 442 -28.07 -31.04 -17.35
N THR A 443 -26.87 -31.54 -17.63
CA THR A 443 -25.90 -31.90 -16.58
C THR A 443 -24.47 -31.71 -17.06
N ILE A 444 -23.64 -31.08 -16.22
CA ILE A 444 -22.18 -31.07 -16.36
C ILE A 444 -21.52 -31.58 -15.08
N ARG A 445 -20.23 -31.92 -15.17
CA ARG A 445 -19.44 -32.38 -14.02
C ARG A 445 -19.04 -31.18 -13.14
N LEU A 446 -19.23 -31.32 -11.83
CA LEU A 446 -18.61 -30.45 -10.83
C LEU A 446 -17.14 -30.88 -10.64
N GLN A 447 -16.20 -29.95 -10.80
CA GLN A 447 -14.76 -30.22 -10.77
C GLN A 447 -14.04 -29.25 -9.83
N PRO A 448 -12.94 -29.68 -9.19
CA PRO A 448 -12.02 -28.75 -8.53
C PRO A 448 -11.39 -27.79 -9.54
N GLU A 449 -10.82 -26.68 -9.05
CA GLU A 449 -10.13 -25.66 -9.84
C GLU A 449 -11.01 -24.89 -10.85
N LYS A 450 -12.29 -25.27 -10.99
CA LYS A 450 -13.28 -24.52 -11.76
C LYS A 450 -14.02 -23.51 -10.90
N VAL A 451 -14.28 -22.34 -11.48
CA VAL A 451 -15.12 -21.29 -10.88
C VAL A 451 -16.45 -21.24 -11.62
N TYR A 452 -17.52 -21.66 -10.96
CA TYR A 452 -18.87 -21.64 -11.54
C TYR A 452 -19.54 -20.31 -11.21
N MET A 453 -19.72 -19.45 -12.21
CA MET A 453 -20.26 -18.10 -12.05
C MET A 453 -21.72 -18.04 -12.50
N GLN A 454 -22.60 -17.60 -11.60
CA GLN A 454 -24.01 -17.34 -11.89
C GLN A 454 -24.22 -15.98 -12.56
N PRO A 455 -25.38 -15.74 -13.20
CA PRO A 455 -25.66 -14.48 -13.89
C PRO A 455 -25.71 -13.24 -12.99
N ASN A 456 -25.92 -13.42 -11.68
CA ASN A 456 -25.84 -12.34 -10.68
C ASN A 456 -24.40 -12.05 -10.20
N GLY A 457 -23.41 -12.72 -10.81
CA GLY A 457 -22.00 -12.68 -10.46
C GLY A 457 -21.60 -13.60 -9.31
N TYR A 458 -22.52 -14.28 -8.63
CA TYR A 458 -22.17 -15.16 -7.50
C TYR A 458 -21.32 -16.34 -7.99
N LYS A 459 -20.26 -16.66 -7.27
CA LYS A 459 -19.28 -17.70 -7.67
C LYS A 459 -19.41 -18.90 -6.74
N VAL A 460 -19.29 -20.11 -7.28
CA VAL A 460 -19.23 -21.36 -6.50
C VAL A 460 -18.04 -22.18 -6.97
N GLU A 461 -17.27 -22.72 -6.01
CA GLU A 461 -16.07 -23.51 -6.24
C GLU A 461 -16.14 -24.80 -5.41
N MET A 462 -15.58 -25.89 -5.94
CA MET A 462 -15.37 -27.13 -5.20
C MET A 462 -13.98 -27.11 -4.56
N GLU A 463 -13.92 -26.97 -3.24
CA GLU A 463 -12.67 -26.87 -2.48
C GLU A 463 -12.44 -28.07 -1.57
N LYS A 464 -11.18 -28.50 -1.44
CA LYS A 464 -10.78 -29.50 -0.46
C LYS A 464 -10.72 -28.86 0.93
N HIS A 465 -11.22 -29.57 1.93
CA HIS A 465 -11.11 -29.10 3.32
C HIS A 465 -9.63 -29.15 3.77
N PRO A 466 -9.04 -28.07 4.31
CA PRO A 466 -7.61 -28.05 4.59
C PRO A 466 -7.19 -29.02 5.73
N GLY A 467 -8.11 -29.29 6.67
CA GLY A 467 -7.87 -30.20 7.80
C GLY A 467 -8.61 -31.53 7.76
N ALA A 468 -9.21 -31.92 6.62
CA ALA A 468 -9.99 -33.16 6.52
C ALA A 468 -9.91 -33.74 5.09
N PRO A 469 -10.07 -35.05 4.89
CA PRO A 469 -10.08 -35.64 3.55
C PRO A 469 -11.37 -35.34 2.75
N SER A 470 -12.25 -34.48 3.26
CA SER A 470 -13.52 -34.10 2.64
C SER A 470 -13.40 -32.90 1.70
N TRP A 471 -14.42 -32.72 0.87
CA TRP A 471 -14.59 -31.57 -0.02
C TRP A 471 -15.81 -30.76 0.40
N ARG A 472 -15.91 -29.52 -0.10
CA ARG A 472 -17.03 -28.61 0.17
C ARG A 472 -17.27 -27.67 -1.01
N LEU A 473 -18.51 -27.23 -1.16
CA LEU A 473 -18.89 -26.13 -2.04
C LEU A 473 -18.68 -24.81 -1.30
N VAL A 474 -17.86 -23.92 -1.87
CA VAL A 474 -17.61 -22.58 -1.32
C VAL A 474 -18.18 -21.55 -2.27
N GLY A 475 -19.02 -20.67 -1.75
CA GLY A 475 -19.61 -19.58 -2.51
C GLY A 475 -19.00 -18.22 -2.15
N THR A 476 -18.74 -17.39 -3.15
CA THR A 476 -18.16 -16.04 -2.99
C THR A 476 -19.10 -14.98 -3.57
N ASN A 477 -19.35 -13.93 -2.78
CA ASN A 477 -20.21 -12.82 -3.18
C ASN A 477 -19.67 -12.06 -4.41
N PRO A 478 -20.57 -11.41 -5.19
CA PRO A 478 -20.16 -10.68 -6.39
C PRO A 478 -19.63 -9.27 -6.15
N GLU A 479 -20.01 -8.65 -5.04
CA GLU A 479 -19.61 -7.29 -4.67
C GLU A 479 -18.72 -7.38 -3.43
N GLY A 480 -17.54 -6.77 -3.52
CA GLY A 480 -16.57 -6.70 -2.43
C GLY A 480 -16.69 -5.39 -1.65
N THR A 481 -15.98 -5.30 -0.53
CA THR A 481 -15.82 -4.07 0.24
C THR A 481 -14.37 -3.63 0.20
N PHE A 482 -14.10 -2.45 -0.34
CA PHE A 482 -12.76 -1.90 -0.38
C PHE A 482 -12.41 -1.26 0.97
N CYS A 483 -11.63 -2.00 1.77
CA CYS A 483 -11.09 -1.54 3.03
C CYS A 483 -9.70 -0.92 2.81
N HIS A 484 -9.56 0.36 3.15
CA HIS A 484 -8.35 1.18 3.02
C HIS A 484 -7.77 1.49 4.40
N LYS A 485 -6.46 1.29 4.63
CA LYS A 485 -5.78 1.42 5.92
C LYS A 485 -4.60 2.39 5.83
N PRO A 486 -4.86 3.71 5.90
CA PRO A 486 -3.84 4.74 5.85
C PRO A 486 -3.23 5.02 7.22
N SER A 487 -2.19 5.87 7.25
CA SER A 487 -1.64 6.53 8.46
C SER A 487 -1.40 5.56 9.62
N THR A 488 -0.94 4.35 9.31
CA THR A 488 -0.78 3.26 10.26
C THR A 488 0.70 3.09 10.58
N VAL A 489 1.07 3.38 11.84
CA VAL A 489 2.45 3.29 12.32
C VAL A 489 3.02 1.87 12.14
N SER A 490 4.34 1.76 12.13
CA SER A 490 5.01 0.47 12.10
C SER A 490 4.55 -0.43 13.24
N GLY A 491 4.10 -1.65 12.93
CA GLY A 491 3.49 -2.56 13.90
C GLY A 491 1.99 -2.33 14.17
N GLY A 492 1.34 -1.37 13.49
CA GLY A 492 -0.12 -1.18 13.52
C GLY A 492 -0.89 -2.08 12.52
N GLY A 493 -0.18 -2.95 11.80
CA GLY A 493 -0.76 -3.95 10.92
C GLY A 493 -1.32 -3.41 9.60
N LYS A 494 -0.58 -2.52 8.93
CA LYS A 494 -0.96 -1.94 7.62
C LYS A 494 -1.19 -3.02 6.56
N SER A 495 -0.20 -3.88 6.30
CA SER A 495 -0.27 -4.94 5.27
C SER A 495 -1.22 -6.09 5.65
N GLU A 496 -1.49 -6.28 6.95
CA GLU A 496 -2.42 -7.30 7.48
C GLU A 496 -3.84 -7.19 6.89
N ILE A 497 -4.25 -5.99 6.45
CA ILE A 497 -5.56 -5.81 5.83
C ILE A 497 -5.74 -6.69 4.57
N SER A 498 -4.64 -6.93 3.85
CA SER A 498 -4.62 -7.71 2.60
C SER A 498 -4.17 -9.17 2.76
N LYS A 499 -3.59 -9.53 3.92
CA LYS A 499 -3.19 -10.92 4.21
C LYS A 499 -4.40 -11.83 4.35
N SER A 500 -4.21 -13.09 4.00
CA SER A 500 -5.20 -14.15 4.15
C SER A 500 -5.40 -14.50 5.63
N LEU A 501 -6.65 -14.55 6.09
CA LEU A 501 -6.95 -15.07 7.42
C LEU A 501 -6.88 -16.60 7.47
N ASN A 502 -6.99 -17.29 6.33
CA ASN A 502 -7.02 -18.76 6.29
C ASN A 502 -5.76 -19.41 6.89
N ASP A 503 -4.61 -18.74 6.79
CA ASP A 503 -3.34 -19.25 7.32
C ASP A 503 -3.33 -19.31 8.86
N ALA A 504 -4.19 -18.52 9.52
CA ALA A 504 -4.37 -18.51 10.97
C ALA A 504 -5.48 -19.47 11.45
N VAL A 505 -6.21 -20.14 10.56
CA VAL A 505 -7.32 -21.04 10.92
C VAL A 505 -6.80 -22.42 11.33
N ILE A 506 -7.26 -22.89 12.49
CA ILE A 506 -6.91 -24.18 13.08
C ILE A 506 -8.08 -25.16 12.88
N TYR A 507 -7.79 -26.37 12.42
CA TYR A 507 -8.80 -27.41 12.19
C TYR A 507 -8.67 -28.54 13.22
N ARG A 508 -9.76 -28.88 13.92
CA ARG A 508 -9.79 -29.96 14.93
C ARG A 508 -11.14 -30.69 14.94
N SER A 509 -11.17 -31.93 15.42
CA SER A 509 -12.41 -32.67 15.68
C SER A 509 -13.31 -31.89 16.65
N LEU A 510 -14.62 -31.94 16.44
CA LEU A 510 -15.58 -31.46 17.42
C LEU A 510 -15.85 -32.53 18.48
N PHE A 511 -15.63 -32.19 19.75
CA PHE A 511 -15.77 -33.13 20.85
C PHE A 511 -17.12 -33.01 21.57
N VAL A 512 -17.69 -34.16 21.92
CA VAL A 512 -18.81 -34.36 22.84
C VAL A 512 -18.34 -35.14 24.05
N ASP A 513 -19.02 -34.98 25.18
CA ASP A 513 -18.66 -35.71 26.40
C ASP A 513 -19.43 -37.03 26.48
N ASP A 514 -20.73 -36.93 26.65
CA ASP A 514 -21.68 -38.04 26.58
C ASP A 514 -22.74 -37.64 25.54
N LEU A 515 -22.67 -38.23 24.34
CA LEU A 515 -23.50 -37.82 23.21
C LEU A 515 -24.99 -37.82 23.58
N HIS A 516 -25.49 -38.84 24.28
CA HIS A 516 -26.91 -38.91 24.61
C HIS A 516 -27.33 -37.79 25.56
N LYS A 517 -26.55 -37.55 26.63
CA LYS A 517 -26.83 -36.45 27.58
C LYS A 517 -26.70 -35.08 26.94
N ASP A 518 -25.70 -34.90 26.08
CA ASP A 518 -25.47 -33.65 25.37
C ASP A 518 -26.65 -33.38 24.41
N LEU A 519 -27.15 -34.39 23.68
CA LEU A 519 -28.32 -34.27 22.78
C LEU A 519 -29.63 -34.03 23.53
N ASP A 520 -29.76 -34.50 24.78
CA ASP A 520 -30.90 -34.17 25.64
C ASP A 520 -30.91 -32.70 26.04
N GLN A 521 -29.74 -32.12 26.35
CA GLN A 521 -29.65 -30.67 26.60
C GLN A 521 -29.93 -29.84 25.34
N VAL A 522 -29.47 -30.30 24.17
CA VAL A 522 -29.79 -29.66 22.89
C VAL A 522 -31.29 -29.65 22.62
N GLN A 523 -31.99 -30.76 22.90
CA GLN A 523 -33.43 -30.85 22.72
C GLN A 523 -34.17 -29.83 23.58
N LEU A 524 -33.76 -29.65 24.85
CA LEU A 524 -34.34 -28.62 25.73
C LEU A 524 -34.19 -27.21 25.15
N ILE A 525 -33.08 -26.92 24.47
CA ILE A 525 -32.86 -25.62 23.79
C ILE A 525 -33.79 -25.47 22.59
N PHE A 526 -33.99 -26.53 21.79
CA PHE A 526 -34.87 -26.48 20.63
C PHE A 526 -36.36 -26.40 20.97
N ASP A 527 -36.76 -26.90 22.14
CA ASP A 527 -38.15 -26.92 22.59
C ASP A 527 -38.52 -25.70 23.44
N MET A 528 -37.56 -24.86 23.84
CA MET A 528 -37.80 -23.70 24.68
C MET A 528 -38.66 -22.63 23.98
N ASP A 529 -39.52 -21.95 24.75
CA ASP A 529 -40.22 -20.75 24.29
C ASP A 529 -39.34 -19.51 24.46
N TYR A 530 -39.07 -18.82 23.35
CA TYR A 530 -38.22 -17.64 23.29
C TYR A 530 -39.02 -16.32 23.31
N ALA A 531 -40.35 -16.36 23.38
CA ALA A 531 -41.20 -15.17 23.24
C ALA A 531 -40.99 -14.10 24.33
N THR A 532 -40.60 -14.50 25.53
CA THR A 532 -40.51 -13.63 26.72
C THR A 532 -39.08 -13.18 27.07
N ARG A 533 -38.11 -13.42 26.18
CA ARG A 533 -36.68 -13.21 26.47
C ARG A 533 -36.22 -11.75 26.49
N PHE A 534 -36.97 -10.84 25.89
CA PHE A 534 -36.58 -9.43 25.77
C PHE A 534 -37.03 -8.61 26.97
N LYS A 535 -36.21 -7.62 27.34
CA LYS A 535 -36.64 -6.55 28.25
C LYS A 535 -37.68 -5.66 27.54
N PRO A 536 -38.62 -5.04 28.27
CA PRO A 536 -39.62 -4.15 27.68
C PRO A 536 -38.99 -3.07 26.79
N GLY A 537 -39.51 -2.89 25.57
CA GLY A 537 -39.01 -1.90 24.61
C GLY A 537 -37.95 -2.42 23.64
N PHE A 538 -37.55 -3.69 23.77
CA PHE A 538 -36.68 -4.38 22.80
C PHE A 538 -37.43 -5.48 22.02
N ASP A 539 -38.76 -5.50 22.11
CA ASP A 539 -39.62 -6.53 21.52
C ASP A 539 -39.47 -6.63 19.99
N ASP A 540 -39.19 -5.50 19.32
CA ASP A 540 -39.01 -5.41 17.87
C ASP A 540 -37.62 -5.90 17.37
N GLU A 541 -36.70 -6.29 18.28
CA GLU A 541 -35.37 -6.79 17.88
C GLU A 541 -35.41 -8.15 17.17
N ASP A 542 -36.53 -8.86 17.27
CA ASP A 542 -36.83 -10.05 16.49
C ASP A 542 -38.19 -9.91 15.82
N ARG A 543 -38.20 -9.91 14.47
CA ARG A 543 -39.41 -9.78 13.65
C ARG A 543 -40.51 -10.79 14.00
N ASP A 544 -40.14 -11.94 14.54
CA ASP A 544 -41.07 -12.96 15.03
C ASP A 544 -40.34 -13.80 16.08
N PRO A 545 -40.61 -13.56 17.38
CA PRO A 545 -39.92 -14.22 18.47
C PRO A 545 -40.38 -15.66 18.69
N THR A 546 -41.45 -16.12 18.02
CA THR A 546 -41.99 -17.49 18.16
C THR A 546 -41.28 -18.51 17.27
N ARG A 547 -40.45 -18.06 16.31
CA ARG A 547 -39.74 -18.94 15.38
C ARG A 547 -38.76 -19.84 16.11
N GLN A 548 -38.96 -21.15 16.04
CA GLN A 548 -38.07 -22.11 16.68
C GLN A 548 -36.66 -22.15 16.03
N PRO A 549 -35.59 -22.53 16.77
CA PRO A 549 -34.23 -22.54 16.25
C PRO A 549 -34.07 -23.32 14.93
N LEU A 550 -34.67 -24.50 14.82
CA LEU A 550 -34.58 -25.36 13.62
C LEU A 550 -35.43 -24.87 12.43
N SER A 551 -36.30 -23.86 12.60
CA SER A 551 -37.12 -23.33 11.52
C SER A 551 -36.28 -22.90 10.30
N PRO A 552 -36.67 -23.26 9.05
CA PRO A 552 -35.96 -22.84 7.84
C PRO A 552 -35.96 -21.32 7.63
N GLU A 553 -36.86 -20.60 8.31
CA GLU A 553 -36.93 -19.14 8.34
C GLU A 553 -35.96 -18.49 9.34
N ARG A 554 -35.25 -19.28 10.14
CA ARG A 554 -34.21 -18.81 11.07
C ARG A 554 -32.85 -19.20 10.53
N SER A 555 -31.99 -18.21 10.28
CA SER A 555 -30.61 -18.45 9.82
C SER A 555 -29.71 -18.92 10.96
N LEU A 556 -28.59 -19.58 10.64
CA LEU A 556 -27.59 -19.97 11.66
C LEU A 556 -27.12 -18.76 12.48
N GLY A 557 -26.77 -17.65 11.83
CA GLY A 557 -26.38 -16.42 12.52
C GLY A 557 -27.47 -15.85 13.44
N SER A 558 -28.75 -16.02 13.07
CA SER A 558 -29.86 -15.62 13.95
C SER A 558 -30.02 -16.54 15.16
N VAL A 559 -29.72 -17.84 15.03
CA VAL A 559 -29.72 -18.78 16.16
C VAL A 559 -28.53 -18.50 17.08
N ILE A 560 -27.37 -18.17 16.53
CA ILE A 560 -26.21 -17.72 17.31
C ILE A 560 -26.57 -16.45 18.09
N LYS A 561 -27.16 -15.44 17.43
CA LYS A 561 -27.62 -14.22 18.09
C LYS A 561 -28.61 -14.53 19.23
N LEU A 562 -29.57 -15.42 19.00
CA LEU A 562 -30.57 -15.85 20.00
C LEU A 562 -29.92 -16.46 21.25
N LEU A 563 -28.87 -17.26 21.05
CA LEU A 563 -28.19 -18.01 22.10
C LEU A 563 -26.89 -17.34 22.57
N THR A 564 -26.75 -16.04 22.30
CA THR A 564 -25.63 -15.23 22.81
C THR A 564 -26.19 -14.23 23.82
N PRO A 565 -25.64 -14.15 25.04
CA PRO A 565 -26.07 -13.18 26.05
C PRO A 565 -26.10 -11.75 25.51
N SER A 566 -27.14 -10.99 25.87
CA SER A 566 -27.36 -9.62 25.41
C SER A 566 -27.88 -8.74 26.53
N SER A 567 -27.46 -7.47 26.55
CA SER A 567 -28.02 -6.46 27.46
C SER A 567 -29.52 -6.22 27.25
N THR A 568 -30.06 -6.62 26.09
CA THR A 568 -31.47 -6.45 25.70
C THR A 568 -32.35 -7.62 26.15
N TYR A 569 -31.73 -8.73 26.58
CA TYR A 569 -32.44 -9.86 27.16
C TYR A 569 -32.71 -9.65 28.65
N THR A 570 -33.73 -10.35 29.18
CA THR A 570 -34.00 -10.39 30.62
C THR A 570 -32.83 -11.03 31.36
N ASP A 571 -32.66 -10.65 32.63
CA ASP A 571 -31.53 -11.14 33.43
C ASP A 571 -31.65 -12.64 33.68
N GLU A 572 -32.88 -13.16 33.82
CA GLU A 572 -33.17 -14.58 33.95
C GLU A 572 -32.78 -15.36 32.68
N PHE A 573 -33.05 -14.80 31.50
CA PHE A 573 -32.70 -15.44 30.22
C PHE A 573 -31.20 -15.46 30.00
N ASN A 574 -30.49 -14.36 30.30
CA ASN A 574 -29.03 -14.33 30.24
C ASN A 574 -28.41 -15.33 31.23
N GLN A 575 -28.93 -15.42 32.46
CA GLN A 575 -28.45 -16.40 33.44
C GLN A 575 -28.66 -17.84 32.96
N TRP A 576 -29.77 -18.12 32.28
CA TRP A 576 -29.99 -19.40 31.62
C TRP A 576 -28.97 -19.64 30.50
N LEU A 577 -28.73 -18.66 29.61
CA LEU A 577 -27.73 -18.78 28.54
C LEU A 577 -26.33 -19.05 29.09
N ASP A 578 -25.92 -18.34 30.15
CA ASP A 578 -24.62 -18.50 30.81
C ASP A 578 -24.46 -19.89 31.46
N SER A 579 -25.57 -20.56 31.79
CA SER A 579 -25.55 -21.94 32.31
C SER A 579 -25.29 -22.99 31.23
N ILE A 580 -25.44 -22.64 29.95
CA ILE A 580 -25.26 -23.57 28.83
C ILE A 580 -23.77 -23.66 28.49
N SER A 581 -23.23 -24.87 28.54
CA SER A 581 -21.83 -25.08 28.15
C SER A 581 -21.60 -24.70 26.68
N PRO A 582 -20.49 -24.02 26.34
CA PRO A 582 -20.12 -23.72 24.95
C PRO A 582 -20.08 -24.94 24.03
N ARG A 583 -19.80 -26.13 24.60
CA ARG A 583 -19.85 -27.42 23.87
C ARG A 583 -21.25 -27.73 23.36
N ILE A 584 -22.27 -27.50 24.19
CA ILE A 584 -23.67 -27.73 23.84
C ILE A 584 -24.14 -26.72 22.79
N LEU A 585 -23.74 -25.45 22.93
CA LEU A 585 -24.01 -24.43 21.89
C LEU A 585 -23.38 -24.81 20.55
N ALA A 586 -22.14 -25.29 20.54
CA ALA A 586 -21.49 -25.77 19.33
C ALA A 586 -22.28 -26.92 18.66
N LEU A 587 -22.85 -27.83 19.44
CA LEU A 587 -23.74 -28.88 18.92
C LEU A 587 -25.03 -28.30 18.33
N VAL A 588 -25.70 -27.39 19.04
CA VAL A 588 -26.90 -26.68 18.56
C VAL A 588 -26.65 -26.06 17.19
N PHE A 589 -25.52 -25.36 17.03
CA PHE A 589 -25.17 -24.67 15.79
C PHE A 589 -24.81 -25.62 14.66
N ILE A 590 -24.12 -26.72 14.96
CA ILE A 590 -23.82 -27.77 13.97
C ILE A 590 -25.11 -28.44 13.50
N ILE A 591 -25.99 -28.83 14.41
CA ILE A 591 -27.28 -29.42 14.07
C ILE A 591 -28.07 -28.44 13.22
N LYS A 592 -28.18 -27.17 13.64
CA LYS A 592 -28.86 -26.14 12.87
C LYS A 592 -28.28 -25.99 11.45
N ARG A 593 -26.96 -26.11 11.29
CA ARG A 593 -26.29 -25.95 9.99
C ARG A 593 -26.66 -27.07 9.02
N PHE A 594 -26.71 -28.30 9.51
CA PHE A 594 -26.91 -29.50 8.69
C PHE A 594 -28.37 -29.95 8.63
N TYR A 595 -29.23 -29.45 9.54
CA TYR A 595 -30.63 -29.81 9.62
C TYR A 595 -31.34 -29.65 8.29
N ARG A 596 -31.97 -30.74 7.86
CA ARG A 596 -32.85 -30.76 6.70
C ARG A 596 -34.30 -30.93 7.16
N PRO A 597 -35.28 -30.23 6.55
CA PRO A 597 -36.69 -30.35 6.95
C PRO A 597 -37.21 -31.78 6.99
N GLU A 598 -36.65 -32.67 6.16
CA GLU A 598 -37.02 -34.08 6.07
C GLU A 598 -36.61 -34.90 7.32
N TRP A 599 -35.61 -34.43 8.08
CA TRP A 599 -35.20 -35.08 9.32
C TRP A 599 -36.28 -34.99 10.40
N GLY A 600 -37.09 -33.91 10.39
CA GLY A 600 -38.13 -33.67 11.39
C GLY A 600 -37.57 -33.80 12.81
N ASN A 601 -38.24 -34.60 13.64
CA ASN A 601 -37.81 -34.87 15.02
C ASN A 601 -36.73 -35.96 15.14
N SER A 602 -36.36 -36.62 14.03
CA SER A 602 -35.38 -37.71 13.97
C SER A 602 -33.95 -37.24 13.68
N TRP A 603 -33.66 -35.94 13.82
CA TRP A 603 -32.33 -35.37 13.59
C TRP A 603 -31.23 -35.99 14.45
N ARG A 604 -31.58 -36.60 15.59
CA ARG A 604 -30.65 -37.31 16.50
C ARG A 604 -30.01 -38.53 15.84
N ASP A 605 -30.73 -39.21 14.95
CA ASP A 605 -30.30 -40.47 14.34
C ASP A 605 -29.11 -40.29 13.38
N HIS A 606 -28.88 -39.05 12.95
CA HIS A 606 -27.77 -38.67 12.07
C HIS A 606 -26.46 -38.42 12.82
N LEU A 607 -26.49 -38.33 14.15
CA LEU A 607 -25.32 -38.03 14.96
C LEU A 607 -24.84 -39.26 15.71
N SER A 608 -23.54 -39.50 15.67
CA SER A 608 -22.92 -40.64 16.33
C SER A 608 -21.52 -40.31 16.86
N VAL A 609 -20.97 -41.23 17.65
CA VAL A 609 -19.56 -41.28 18.04
C VAL A 609 -19.06 -42.72 17.84
N ASP A 610 -17.77 -42.88 17.62
CA ASP A 610 -17.17 -44.22 17.56
C ASP A 610 -17.24 -44.94 18.91
N LYS A 611 -17.02 -46.25 18.88
CA LYS A 611 -16.71 -47.03 20.09
C LYS A 611 -15.23 -47.42 20.05
N VAL A 612 -14.46 -46.93 21.01
CA VAL A 612 -13.03 -47.24 21.17
C VAL A 612 -12.88 -48.11 22.41
N ASP A 613 -12.30 -49.29 22.25
CA ASP A 613 -12.15 -50.30 23.33
C ASP A 613 -13.45 -50.63 24.09
N GLY A 614 -14.59 -50.54 23.41
CA GLY A 614 -15.92 -50.83 23.96
C GLY A 614 -16.61 -49.66 24.67
N ALA A 615 -15.95 -48.50 24.80
CA ALA A 615 -16.53 -47.27 25.34
C ALA A 615 -16.86 -46.26 24.20
N PRO A 616 -17.93 -45.46 24.32
CA PRO A 616 -18.17 -44.35 23.41
C PRO A 616 -16.98 -43.38 23.38
N ALA A 617 -16.54 -43.00 22.19
CA ALA A 617 -15.55 -41.96 21.97
C ALA A 617 -16.19 -40.58 22.07
N HIS A 618 -15.36 -39.55 21.90
CA HIS A 618 -15.77 -38.16 22.07
C HIS A 618 -15.85 -37.38 20.75
N GLU A 619 -15.43 -37.94 19.62
CA GLU A 619 -15.46 -37.21 18.34
C GLU A 619 -16.81 -37.33 17.65
N LEU A 620 -17.47 -36.20 17.42
CA LEU A 620 -18.79 -36.16 16.79
C LEU A 620 -18.71 -36.57 15.32
N LYS A 621 -19.64 -37.42 14.92
CA LYS A 621 -19.91 -37.78 13.54
C LYS A 621 -21.29 -37.33 13.09
N LEU A 622 -21.40 -37.01 11.81
CA LEU A 622 -22.66 -36.86 11.08
C LEU A 622 -22.67 -37.87 9.93
N ASP A 623 -23.64 -38.78 9.91
CA ASP A 623 -23.73 -39.86 8.91
C ASP A 623 -22.37 -40.57 8.66
N ASP A 624 -21.74 -41.02 9.76
CA ASP A 624 -20.42 -41.66 9.84
C ASP A 624 -19.19 -40.82 9.44
N ARG A 625 -19.37 -39.52 9.13
CA ARG A 625 -18.27 -38.59 8.83
C ARG A 625 -17.86 -37.79 10.06
N HIS A 626 -16.57 -37.78 10.40
CA HIS A 626 -16.06 -36.93 11.48
C HIS A 626 -16.29 -35.45 11.17
N ILE A 627 -16.90 -34.74 12.12
CA ILE A 627 -17.09 -33.29 12.03
C ILE A 627 -15.79 -32.60 12.44
N VAL A 628 -15.19 -31.91 11.47
CA VAL A 628 -14.05 -31.03 11.70
C VAL A 628 -14.54 -29.59 11.86
N ALA A 629 -14.24 -29.02 13.03
CA ALA A 629 -14.50 -27.64 13.37
C ALA A 629 -13.30 -26.75 13.01
N SER A 630 -13.59 -25.51 12.67
CA SER A 630 -12.59 -24.47 12.40
C SER A 630 -12.50 -23.54 13.61
N TYR A 631 -11.28 -23.15 13.97
CA TYR A 631 -11.01 -22.27 15.10
C TYR A 631 -10.05 -21.17 14.69
N LEU A 632 -10.11 -20.04 15.39
CA LEU A 632 -9.19 -18.91 15.19
C LEU A 632 -8.62 -18.47 16.54
N ARG A 633 -7.32 -18.18 16.57
CA ARG A 633 -6.70 -17.50 17.71
C ARG A 633 -7.12 -16.02 17.69
N VAL A 634 -7.58 -15.52 18.84
CA VAL A 634 -7.81 -14.07 19.03
C VAL A 634 -7.20 -13.65 20.37
N GLY A 635 -5.92 -13.31 20.31
CA GLY A 635 -5.10 -12.88 21.44
C GLY A 635 -4.68 -14.01 22.38
N PHE A 636 -4.10 -13.60 23.50
CA PHE A 636 -3.51 -14.47 24.50
C PHE A 636 -4.14 -14.22 25.88
N ASP A 637 -4.12 -15.23 26.74
CA ASP A 637 -4.45 -15.06 28.16
C ASP A 637 -3.24 -14.54 28.96
N ARG A 638 -3.43 -14.37 30.28
CA ARG A 638 -2.39 -13.87 31.20
C ARG A 638 -1.17 -14.80 31.28
N ASP A 639 -1.31 -16.08 30.96
CA ASP A 639 -0.22 -17.05 30.91
C ASP A 639 0.47 -17.09 29.52
N SER A 640 0.13 -16.15 28.62
CA SER A 640 0.56 -16.15 27.22
C SER A 640 0.13 -17.39 26.43
N LYS A 641 -0.94 -18.08 26.84
CA LYS A 641 -1.55 -19.18 26.09
C LYS A 641 -2.56 -18.62 25.09
N TRP A 642 -2.80 -19.36 24.01
CA TRP A 642 -3.70 -18.95 22.95
C TRP A 642 -5.15 -18.93 23.40
N ARG A 643 -5.87 -17.83 23.12
CA ARG A 643 -7.33 -17.78 23.21
C ARG A 643 -7.91 -18.21 21.87
N THR A 644 -8.49 -19.40 21.83
CA THR A 644 -8.96 -20.03 20.57
C THR A 644 -10.47 -20.13 20.55
N PHE A 645 -11.09 -19.63 19.48
CA PHE A 645 -12.55 -19.53 19.35
C PHE A 645 -13.05 -20.29 18.13
N LYS A 646 -14.15 -21.03 18.30
CA LYS A 646 -14.79 -21.77 17.20
C LYS A 646 -15.42 -20.79 16.21
N LEU A 647 -15.04 -20.93 14.94
CA LEU A 647 -15.68 -20.26 13.81
C LEU A 647 -16.99 -20.97 13.47
N ARG A 648 -17.90 -20.24 12.84
CA ARG A 648 -19.12 -20.81 12.28
C ARG A 648 -18.80 -21.86 11.25
N GLN A 649 -19.60 -22.93 11.23
CA GLN A 649 -19.40 -24.03 10.28
C GLN A 649 -19.59 -23.60 8.81
N ASP A 650 -20.37 -22.55 8.56
CA ASP A 650 -20.57 -21.95 7.24
C ASP A 650 -19.64 -20.76 6.93
N TYR A 651 -18.75 -20.40 7.85
CA TYR A 651 -17.79 -19.32 7.64
C TYR A 651 -16.61 -19.79 6.80
N ILE A 652 -16.21 -18.95 5.86
CA ILE A 652 -14.94 -19.02 5.13
C ILE A 652 -14.38 -17.60 5.12
N ALA A 653 -13.06 -17.44 5.28
CA ALA A 653 -12.40 -16.13 5.21
C ALA A 653 -12.71 -15.42 3.88
N THR A 654 -12.69 -14.09 3.89
CA THR A 654 -12.90 -13.33 2.65
C THR A 654 -11.86 -13.68 1.60
N GLU A 655 -12.29 -13.68 0.35
CA GLU A 655 -11.36 -13.59 -0.76
C GLU A 655 -10.93 -12.13 -0.88
N LYS A 656 -9.63 -11.86 -0.80
CA LYS A 656 -9.09 -10.50 -0.84
C LYS A 656 -8.29 -10.30 -2.11
N ILE A 657 -8.59 -9.22 -2.81
CA ILE A 657 -7.72 -8.68 -3.87
C ILE A 657 -6.96 -7.50 -3.27
N GLN A 658 -5.64 -7.61 -3.18
CA GLN A 658 -4.80 -6.52 -2.67
C GLN A 658 -4.87 -5.34 -3.63
N MET A 659 -5.22 -4.17 -3.10
CA MET A 659 -5.35 -2.93 -3.85
C MET A 659 -4.20 -1.95 -3.56
N GLU A 660 -3.63 -2.04 -2.37
CA GLU A 660 -2.60 -1.14 -1.82
C GLU A 660 -1.73 -1.89 -0.80
N ASP A 661 -0.50 -1.42 -0.56
CA ASP A 661 0.36 -1.98 0.49
C ASP A 661 1.22 -0.92 1.20
N ASP A 662 2.05 -0.14 0.48
CA ASP A 662 3.00 0.80 1.08
C ASP A 662 3.10 2.17 0.41
N ILE A 663 3.11 2.24 -0.92
CA ILE A 663 3.12 3.49 -1.69
C ILE A 663 1.84 3.56 -2.53
N THR A 664 0.88 4.36 -2.07
CA THR A 664 -0.40 4.55 -2.75
C THR A 664 -0.48 5.95 -3.33
N ALA A 665 -0.84 6.07 -4.60
CA ALA A 665 -1.38 7.29 -5.18
C ALA A 665 -2.91 7.26 -5.10
N SER A 666 -3.54 8.36 -4.71
CA SER A 666 -5.00 8.45 -4.65
C SER A 666 -5.54 9.76 -5.19
N VAL A 667 -6.82 9.80 -5.55
CA VAL A 667 -7.53 10.98 -6.04
C VAL A 667 -8.97 10.99 -5.51
N VAL A 668 -9.46 12.18 -5.15
CA VAL A 668 -10.85 12.40 -4.76
C VAL A 668 -11.63 13.07 -5.89
N VAL A 669 -12.70 12.41 -6.31
CA VAL A 669 -13.55 12.86 -7.42
C VAL A 669 -15.02 12.89 -6.99
N PRO A 670 -15.84 13.78 -7.58
CA PRO A 670 -17.29 13.68 -7.44
C PRO A 670 -17.80 12.30 -7.87
N SER A 671 -18.82 11.78 -7.20
CA SER A 671 -19.42 10.47 -7.54
C SER A 671 -19.93 10.39 -8.98
N SER A 672 -20.29 11.53 -9.58
CA SER A 672 -20.68 11.61 -11.00
C SER A 672 -19.57 11.19 -11.97
N CYS A 673 -18.30 11.27 -11.57
CA CYS A 673 -17.18 10.80 -12.40
C CYS A 673 -17.08 9.28 -12.50
N ILE A 674 -17.77 8.52 -11.64
CA ILE A 674 -17.76 7.06 -11.65
C ILE A 674 -19.17 6.47 -11.83
N ALA A 675 -20.17 7.29 -12.17
CA ALA A 675 -21.57 6.88 -12.29
C ALA A 675 -21.78 5.75 -13.31
N ASP A 676 -20.92 5.70 -14.33
CA ASP A 676 -20.98 4.69 -15.39
C ASP A 676 -20.14 3.42 -15.09
N CYS A 677 -19.38 3.37 -14.00
CA CYS A 677 -18.50 2.23 -13.68
C CYS A 677 -18.62 1.69 -12.25
N ALA A 678 -19.41 2.36 -11.41
CA ALA A 678 -19.69 1.97 -10.03
C ALA A 678 -21.20 2.05 -9.74
N PRO A 679 -21.70 1.37 -8.69
CA PRO A 679 -23.09 1.49 -8.30
C PRO A 679 -23.38 2.94 -7.91
N ALA A 680 -24.60 3.40 -8.19
CA ALA A 680 -25.06 4.70 -7.70
C ALA A 680 -24.95 4.74 -6.17
N ARG A 681 -24.02 5.52 -5.62
CA ARG A 681 -23.97 5.78 -4.18
C ARG A 681 -25.10 6.72 -3.82
N SER A 682 -25.81 6.42 -2.73
CA SER A 682 -26.78 7.35 -2.15
C SER A 682 -26.05 8.60 -1.64
N GLY A 683 -26.29 9.76 -2.26
CA GLY A 683 -25.86 11.06 -1.74
C GLY A 683 -24.94 11.87 -2.67
N GLU A 684 -24.52 13.04 -2.17
CA GLU A 684 -23.72 14.04 -2.90
C GLU A 684 -22.21 13.93 -2.62
N HIS A 685 -21.78 12.92 -1.87
CA HIS A 685 -20.39 12.77 -1.44
C HIS A 685 -19.45 12.39 -2.58
N SER A 686 -18.22 12.89 -2.49
CA SER A 686 -17.13 12.47 -3.37
C SER A 686 -16.67 11.06 -3.01
N VAL A 687 -15.83 10.48 -3.85
CA VAL A 687 -15.27 9.14 -3.67
C VAL A 687 -13.77 9.18 -3.88
N LYS A 688 -13.05 8.29 -3.21
CA LYS A 688 -11.61 8.14 -3.34
C LYS A 688 -11.28 6.92 -4.20
N LEU A 689 -10.43 7.13 -5.19
CA LEU A 689 -9.85 6.10 -6.04
C LEU A 689 -8.36 5.99 -5.71
N THR A 690 -7.82 4.77 -5.72
CA THR A 690 -6.44 4.49 -5.34
C THR A 690 -5.70 3.69 -6.41
N HIS A 691 -4.38 3.77 -6.39
CA HIS A 691 -3.47 3.02 -7.23
C HIS A 691 -2.21 2.69 -6.43
N ASN A 692 -1.88 1.40 -6.34
CA ASN A 692 -0.60 0.96 -5.79
C ASN A 692 0.52 1.24 -6.80
N CYS A 693 1.48 2.08 -6.42
CA CYS A 693 2.58 2.51 -7.27
C CYS A 693 3.66 1.43 -7.46
N GLU A 694 3.55 0.29 -6.77
CA GLU A 694 4.55 -0.77 -6.74
C GLU A 694 4.06 -2.02 -7.48
N TYR A 695 4.96 -2.67 -8.22
CA TYR A 695 4.74 -3.98 -8.85
C TYR A 695 5.28 -5.14 -8.01
N ARG A 696 6.34 -4.89 -7.22
CA ARG A 696 6.90 -5.82 -6.24
C ARG A 696 7.00 -5.15 -4.88
N LEU A 697 6.71 -5.88 -3.81
CA LEU A 697 6.60 -5.39 -2.44
C LEU A 697 7.81 -5.83 -1.62
N PHE A 698 8.47 -4.87 -0.96
CA PHE A 698 9.65 -5.14 -0.14
C PHE A 698 9.28 -5.66 1.26
N GLN A 699 8.87 -6.92 1.32
CA GLN A 699 8.34 -7.58 2.50
C GLN A 699 9.40 -7.78 3.58
N ARG A 700 8.98 -7.72 4.85
CA ARG A 700 9.76 -8.15 6.03
C ARG A 700 9.02 -9.30 6.70
N PRO A 701 9.37 -10.56 6.41
CA PRO A 701 8.64 -11.71 6.91
C PRO A 701 9.12 -12.11 8.30
N ASP A 702 8.66 -11.38 9.32
CA ASP A 702 9.10 -11.59 10.72
C ASP A 702 8.83 -13.02 11.23
N ASP A 703 7.74 -13.66 10.77
CA ASP A 703 7.34 -15.00 11.22
C ASP A 703 7.96 -16.15 10.40
N ALA A 704 8.54 -15.87 9.23
CA ALA A 704 9.08 -16.91 8.33
C ALA A 704 10.39 -17.55 8.84
N ILE A 705 10.98 -16.99 9.89
CA ILE A 705 12.07 -17.62 10.63
C ILE A 705 11.64 -18.96 11.27
N ILE A 706 10.33 -19.15 11.48
CA ILE A 706 9.74 -20.40 11.97
C ILE A 706 9.31 -21.24 10.76
N PRO A 707 9.99 -22.35 10.46
CA PRO A 707 9.67 -23.18 9.30
C PRO A 707 8.20 -23.63 9.29
N GLY A 708 7.53 -23.47 8.15
CA GLY A 708 6.15 -23.88 7.90
C GLY A 708 5.07 -22.92 8.39
N PHE A 709 5.45 -21.83 9.07
CA PHE A 709 4.50 -20.89 9.66
C PHE A 709 3.95 -19.92 8.60
N ASP A 710 4.83 -19.16 7.94
CA ASP A 710 4.45 -18.23 6.87
C ASP A 710 4.52 -18.91 5.50
N LYS A 711 3.40 -19.53 5.11
CA LYS A 711 3.28 -20.31 3.88
C LYS A 711 3.42 -19.46 2.62
N GLN A 712 2.98 -18.21 2.65
CA GLN A 712 3.09 -17.31 1.50
C GLN A 712 4.55 -16.92 1.29
N THR A 713 5.26 -16.53 2.35
CA THR A 713 6.69 -16.22 2.26
C THR A 713 7.48 -17.43 1.75
N GLU A 714 7.25 -18.63 2.30
CA GLU A 714 7.97 -19.81 1.84
C GLU A 714 7.65 -20.20 0.39
N LEU A 715 6.41 -19.99 -0.07
CA LEU A 715 6.05 -20.15 -1.48
C LEU A 715 6.82 -19.14 -2.34
N ASP A 716 6.80 -17.86 -1.98
CA ASP A 716 7.46 -16.80 -2.74
C ASP A 716 8.98 -17.03 -2.81
N MET A 717 9.61 -17.33 -1.67
CA MET A 717 11.06 -17.54 -1.56
C MET A 717 11.53 -18.86 -2.19
N SER A 718 10.63 -19.80 -2.44
CA SER A 718 10.93 -21.03 -3.20
C SER A 718 10.94 -20.81 -4.71
N GLY A 719 10.37 -19.69 -5.18
CA GLY A 719 10.35 -19.33 -6.59
C GLY A 719 11.71 -18.82 -7.10
N PRO A 720 12.00 -18.98 -8.40
CA PRO A 720 13.24 -18.47 -9.00
C PRO A 720 13.23 -16.94 -9.09
N ASP A 721 14.40 -16.36 -9.35
CA ASP A 721 14.59 -14.94 -9.69
C ASP A 721 14.10 -13.94 -8.61
N THR A 722 14.10 -14.36 -7.35
CA THR A 722 13.74 -13.51 -6.21
C THR A 722 14.90 -12.62 -5.80
N PHE A 723 14.64 -11.33 -5.57
CA PHE A 723 15.59 -10.39 -4.97
C PHE A 723 15.53 -10.52 -3.44
N PHE A 724 16.65 -10.85 -2.81
CA PHE A 724 16.80 -10.97 -1.36
C PHE A 724 17.76 -9.92 -0.78
N ALA A 725 17.50 -9.53 0.47
CA ALA A 725 18.46 -8.81 1.29
C ALA A 725 18.40 -9.26 2.75
N ASN A 726 19.56 -9.27 3.41
CA ASN A 726 19.74 -9.67 4.80
C ASN A 726 19.36 -11.14 5.09
N TYR A 727 19.76 -12.05 4.21
CA TYR A 727 19.76 -13.48 4.45
C TYR A 727 21.18 -14.04 4.42
N GLU A 728 21.38 -15.20 5.03
CA GLU A 728 22.59 -15.99 4.82
C GLU A 728 22.63 -16.59 3.41
N ALA A 729 23.82 -16.62 2.82
CA ALA A 729 24.07 -17.33 1.56
C ALA A 729 24.46 -18.77 1.91
N LEU A 730 23.48 -19.66 2.04
CA LEU A 730 23.72 -21.05 2.44
C LEU A 730 24.53 -21.77 1.35
N THR A 731 25.67 -22.32 1.73
CA THR A 731 26.53 -23.12 0.86
C THR A 731 25.96 -24.51 0.65
N HIS A 732 26.56 -25.29 -0.26
CA HIS A 732 26.19 -26.70 -0.44
C HIS A 732 26.30 -27.53 0.85
N ASP A 733 27.32 -27.28 1.68
CA ASP A 733 27.49 -27.98 2.96
C ASP A 733 26.38 -27.62 3.94
N ASP A 734 26.04 -26.33 4.05
CA ASP A 734 24.93 -25.86 4.90
C ASP A 734 23.58 -26.46 4.46
N LEU A 735 23.36 -26.54 3.14
CA LEU A 735 22.16 -27.16 2.57
C LEU A 735 22.08 -28.65 2.89
N THR A 736 23.22 -29.36 2.80
CA THR A 736 23.30 -30.78 3.14
C THR A 736 22.95 -31.00 4.60
N GLU A 737 23.54 -30.23 5.52
CA GLU A 737 23.22 -30.29 6.95
C GLU A 737 21.72 -30.02 7.22
N LEU A 738 21.16 -29.00 6.57
CA LEU A 738 19.74 -28.65 6.71
C LEU A 738 18.80 -29.75 6.20
N VAL A 739 19.12 -30.40 5.09
CA VAL A 739 18.32 -31.50 4.52
C VAL A 739 18.48 -32.79 5.34
N GLU A 740 19.66 -33.04 5.92
CA GLU A 740 19.93 -34.17 6.81
C GLU A 740 19.27 -34.02 8.18
N ASP A 741 19.03 -32.80 8.67
CA ASP A 741 18.14 -32.55 9.82
C ASP A 741 16.66 -32.75 9.44
N VAL A 742 16.28 -34.03 9.32
CA VAL A 742 14.93 -34.46 8.98
C VAL A 742 13.87 -33.82 9.89
N HIS A 743 14.17 -33.54 11.15
CA HIS A 743 13.17 -32.96 12.06
C HIS A 743 12.87 -31.50 11.72
N THR A 744 13.88 -30.71 11.35
CA THR A 744 13.70 -29.31 10.93
C THR A 744 13.22 -29.23 9.49
N PHE A 745 13.80 -30.02 8.58
CA PHE A 745 13.45 -30.04 7.16
C PHE A 745 11.95 -30.26 6.91
N TYR A 746 11.35 -31.24 7.59
CA TYR A 746 9.92 -31.55 7.44
C TYR A 746 8.97 -30.54 8.10
N LYS A 747 9.48 -29.51 8.79
CA LYS A 747 8.67 -28.38 9.27
C LYS A 747 8.42 -27.34 8.17
N PHE A 748 9.33 -27.17 7.21
CA PHE A 748 9.09 -26.30 6.05
C PHE A 748 7.86 -26.74 5.26
N THR A 749 7.25 -25.82 4.54
CA THR A 749 6.23 -26.13 3.54
C THR A 749 6.82 -26.93 2.37
N ARG A 750 5.95 -27.64 1.65
CA ARG A 750 6.37 -28.46 0.52
C ARG A 750 7.17 -27.68 -0.55
N PRO A 751 6.77 -26.46 -0.97
CA PRO A 751 7.55 -25.68 -1.93
C PRO A 751 8.98 -25.39 -1.47
N MET A 752 9.17 -24.98 -0.21
CA MET A 752 10.50 -24.70 0.33
C MET A 752 11.32 -26.00 0.50
N GLN A 753 10.70 -27.11 0.92
CA GLN A 753 11.37 -28.42 0.95
C GLN A 753 11.88 -28.83 -0.43
N ASP A 754 11.04 -28.70 -1.47
CA ASP A 754 11.38 -29.08 -2.83
C ASP A 754 12.50 -28.19 -3.38
N ALA A 755 12.46 -26.88 -3.12
CA ALA A 755 13.52 -25.95 -3.53
C ALA A 755 14.86 -26.24 -2.83
N LEU A 756 14.85 -26.41 -1.50
CA LEU A 756 16.06 -26.73 -0.72
C LEU A 756 16.69 -28.05 -1.17
N LYS A 757 15.84 -29.08 -1.35
CA LYS A 757 16.31 -30.38 -1.82
C LYS A 757 16.85 -30.32 -3.25
N THR A 758 16.17 -29.63 -4.16
CA THR A 758 16.64 -29.48 -5.54
C THR A 758 17.99 -28.77 -5.59
N ALA A 759 18.17 -27.71 -4.79
CA ALA A 759 19.43 -26.98 -4.70
C ALA A 759 20.57 -27.85 -4.12
N CYS A 760 20.26 -28.65 -3.09
CA CYS A 760 21.18 -29.64 -2.53
C CYS A 760 21.57 -30.71 -3.57
N ASP A 761 20.59 -31.36 -4.20
CA ASP A 761 20.80 -32.44 -5.17
C ASP A 761 21.54 -31.97 -6.44
N SER A 762 21.36 -30.69 -6.80
CA SER A 762 22.01 -30.07 -7.97
C SER A 762 23.38 -29.45 -7.65
N ASN A 763 23.88 -29.60 -6.43
CA ASN A 763 25.13 -28.98 -5.95
C ASN A 763 25.18 -27.47 -6.20
N SER A 764 24.07 -26.77 -5.94
CA SER A 764 24.02 -25.31 -6.11
C SER A 764 25.04 -24.61 -5.21
N THR A 765 25.75 -23.61 -5.75
CA THR A 765 26.77 -22.87 -5.00
C THR A 765 26.20 -22.19 -3.75
N TYR A 766 25.06 -21.51 -3.92
CA TYR A 766 24.36 -20.80 -2.84
C TYR A 766 22.84 -20.89 -2.97
N MET A 767 22.14 -20.82 -1.83
CA MET A 767 20.69 -20.67 -1.76
C MET A 767 20.27 -19.83 -0.55
N VAL A 768 19.11 -19.17 -0.64
CA VAL A 768 18.47 -18.50 0.51
C VAL A 768 17.32 -19.35 1.06
N SER A 769 17.24 -19.46 2.40
CA SER A 769 16.15 -20.11 3.13
C SER A 769 15.38 -19.09 3.97
N SER A 770 14.06 -19.27 4.11
CA SER A 770 13.20 -18.43 4.97
C SER A 770 13.64 -18.41 6.44
N ALA A 771 14.25 -19.51 6.92
CA ALA A 771 14.63 -19.67 8.31
C ALA A 771 16.01 -19.10 8.67
N HIS A 772 16.78 -18.59 7.70
CA HIS A 772 18.18 -18.21 7.89
C HIS A 772 18.46 -16.73 7.54
N PRO A 773 17.91 -15.76 8.30
CA PRO A 773 18.32 -14.35 8.17
C PRO A 773 19.83 -14.17 8.38
N ARG A 774 20.39 -13.13 7.78
CA ARG A 774 21.81 -12.76 7.92
C ARG A 774 22.18 -12.58 9.38
N ILE A 775 23.33 -13.10 9.78
CA ILE A 775 23.92 -12.86 11.10
C ILE A 775 24.59 -11.48 11.12
N VAL A 776 24.13 -10.63 12.06
CA VAL A 776 24.66 -9.30 12.33
C VAL A 776 24.98 -9.23 13.82
N ASP A 777 26.22 -8.90 14.17
CA ASP A 777 26.69 -8.86 15.56
C ASP A 777 26.41 -10.15 16.36
N GLY A 778 26.51 -11.30 15.69
CA GLY A 778 26.31 -12.62 16.32
C GLY A 778 24.86 -13.08 16.49
N ALA A 779 23.88 -12.33 15.97
CA ALA A 779 22.47 -12.71 16.00
C ALA A 779 21.79 -12.57 14.62
N PRO A 780 20.72 -13.32 14.34
CA PRO A 780 19.93 -13.13 13.12
C PRO A 780 19.39 -11.70 13.03
N SER A 781 19.51 -11.10 11.84
CA SER A 781 18.98 -9.77 11.56
C SER A 781 17.47 -9.75 11.82
N LYS A 782 17.00 -8.66 12.43
CA LYS A 782 15.56 -8.38 12.63
C LYS A 782 14.92 -7.71 11.41
N ASN A 783 15.63 -7.68 10.28
CA ASN A 783 15.17 -7.05 9.05
C ASN A 783 15.49 -7.90 7.81
N PRO A 784 15.13 -9.21 7.79
CA PRO A 784 15.19 -10.00 6.56
C PRO A 784 14.23 -9.42 5.52
N ARG A 785 14.63 -9.43 4.25
CA ARG A 785 13.86 -8.80 3.18
C ARG A 785 13.87 -9.58 1.88
N TYR A 786 12.75 -9.53 1.17
CA TYR A 786 12.65 -9.99 -0.20
C TYR A 786 11.65 -9.13 -1.00
N LEU A 787 11.75 -9.13 -2.33
CA LEU A 787 10.76 -8.52 -3.21
C LEU A 787 9.69 -9.54 -3.61
N GLN A 788 8.52 -9.44 -2.99
CA GLN A 788 7.34 -10.22 -3.36
C GLN A 788 6.69 -9.64 -4.62
N THR A 789 6.56 -10.41 -5.69
CA THR A 789 5.72 -9.99 -6.83
C THR A 789 4.27 -9.95 -6.41
N ARG A 790 3.57 -8.85 -6.74
CA ARG A 790 2.16 -8.70 -6.38
C ARG A 790 1.32 -9.89 -6.87
N LEU A 791 0.53 -10.44 -5.95
CA LEU A 791 -0.27 -11.65 -6.21
C LEU A 791 -1.30 -11.43 -7.32
N ASP A 792 -1.80 -10.20 -7.51
CA ASP A 792 -2.74 -9.88 -8.58
C ASP A 792 -2.11 -9.88 -9.98
N ILE A 793 -0.77 -9.89 -10.06
CA ILE A 793 0.01 -10.08 -11.29
C ILE A 793 0.38 -11.56 -11.47
N MET A 794 0.81 -12.22 -10.39
CA MET A 794 1.18 -13.66 -10.43
C MET A 794 -0.02 -14.58 -10.70
N ASN A 795 -1.19 -14.23 -10.17
CA ASN A 795 -2.43 -14.98 -10.32
C ASN A 795 -3.55 -14.07 -10.87
N PRO A 796 -3.47 -13.68 -12.15
CA PRO A 796 -4.37 -12.68 -12.73
C PRO A 796 -5.81 -13.20 -12.86
N VAL A 797 -6.03 -14.52 -12.85
CA VAL A 797 -7.38 -15.09 -12.96
C VAL A 797 -8.24 -14.71 -11.75
N ARG A 798 -7.71 -14.65 -10.52
CA ARG A 798 -8.53 -14.24 -9.35
C ARG A 798 -9.02 -12.80 -9.47
N LYS A 799 -8.17 -11.89 -9.95
CA LYS A 799 -8.55 -10.49 -10.22
C LYS A 799 -9.60 -10.41 -11.34
N TYR A 800 -9.41 -11.17 -12.42
CA TYR A 800 -10.36 -11.24 -13.53
C TYR A 800 -11.72 -11.79 -13.08
N VAL A 801 -11.72 -12.85 -12.27
CA VAL A 801 -12.92 -13.43 -11.66
C VAL A 801 -13.65 -12.40 -10.78
N ALA A 802 -12.92 -11.63 -9.98
CA ALA A 802 -13.50 -10.53 -9.19
C ALA A 802 -14.13 -9.45 -10.09
N GLU A 803 -13.42 -9.00 -11.13
CA GLU A 803 -13.92 -8.01 -12.08
C GLU A 803 -15.19 -8.49 -12.80
N MET A 804 -15.15 -9.68 -13.41
CA MET A 804 -16.29 -10.23 -14.14
C MET A 804 -17.49 -10.46 -13.23
N SER A 805 -17.25 -10.98 -12.02
CA SER A 805 -18.28 -11.18 -11.01
C SER A 805 -18.99 -9.87 -10.64
N THR A 806 -18.24 -8.80 -10.39
CA THR A 806 -18.81 -7.47 -10.13
C THR A 806 -19.49 -6.88 -11.38
N ARG A 807 -18.89 -7.05 -12.57
CA ARG A 807 -19.44 -6.58 -13.86
C ARG A 807 -20.81 -7.18 -14.15
N LEU A 808 -20.95 -8.50 -14.00
CA LEU A 808 -22.24 -9.20 -14.14
C LEU A 808 -23.27 -8.69 -13.14
N HIS A 809 -22.85 -8.52 -11.88
CA HIS A 809 -23.73 -8.04 -10.81
C HIS A 809 -24.31 -6.66 -11.09
N ARG A 810 -23.47 -5.75 -11.59
CA ARG A 810 -23.80 -4.37 -11.92
C ARG A 810 -24.34 -4.20 -13.34
N LYS A 811 -24.32 -5.26 -14.16
CA LYS A 811 -24.71 -5.27 -15.59
C LYS A 811 -23.96 -4.26 -16.45
N LEU A 812 -22.68 -4.05 -16.15
CA LEU A 812 -21.85 -3.05 -16.83
C LEU A 812 -21.50 -3.52 -18.26
N PRO A 813 -21.69 -2.69 -19.30
CA PRO A 813 -21.20 -2.92 -20.66
C PRO A 813 -19.71 -3.25 -20.71
N MET A 814 -19.28 -3.99 -21.74
CA MET A 814 -17.90 -4.43 -21.92
C MET A 814 -16.88 -3.29 -22.01
N GLN A 815 -17.27 -2.17 -22.62
CA GLN A 815 -16.40 -1.02 -22.85
C GLN A 815 -16.18 -0.17 -21.59
N GLN A 816 -17.03 -0.33 -20.57
CA GLN A 816 -16.93 0.43 -19.32
C GLN A 816 -16.00 -0.32 -18.34
N PRO A 817 -15.08 0.36 -17.64
CA PRO A 817 -14.29 -0.28 -16.59
C PRO A 817 -15.16 -0.65 -15.39
N VAL A 818 -14.67 -1.54 -14.52
CA VAL A 818 -15.26 -1.75 -13.19
C VAL A 818 -14.50 -0.89 -12.18
N CYS A 819 -15.19 0.04 -11.54
CA CYS A 819 -14.59 0.92 -10.54
C CYS A 819 -14.87 0.40 -9.12
N HIS A 820 -13.83 0.37 -8.30
CA HIS A 820 -13.89 0.05 -6.87
C HIS A 820 -13.42 1.27 -6.07
N PRO A 821 -14.30 2.22 -5.75
CA PRO A 821 -13.95 3.30 -4.83
C PRO A 821 -13.73 2.76 -3.41
N VAL A 822 -13.00 3.50 -2.58
CA VAL A 822 -12.85 3.17 -1.16
C VAL A 822 -14.22 3.12 -0.49
N ASP A 823 -14.50 2.06 0.27
CA ASP A 823 -15.74 1.89 1.03
C ASP A 823 -15.57 2.24 2.51
N ALA A 824 -14.42 1.88 3.09
CA ALA A 824 -14.16 2.05 4.51
C ALA A 824 -12.69 2.41 4.78
N VAL A 825 -12.48 3.37 5.69
CA VAL A 825 -11.15 3.79 6.15
C VAL A 825 -10.89 3.24 7.54
N LEU A 826 -9.99 2.26 7.63
CA LEU A 826 -9.73 1.40 8.79
C LEU A 826 -8.26 1.48 9.20
N ALA A 827 -7.83 2.61 9.77
CA ALA A 827 -6.47 2.82 10.24
C ALA A 827 -6.05 1.79 11.31
N GLY A 828 -4.76 1.71 11.61
CA GLY A 828 -4.21 0.79 12.62
C GLY A 828 -3.35 1.52 13.64
N ARG A 829 -3.41 1.05 14.89
CA ARG A 829 -2.56 1.52 15.98
C ARG A 829 -1.66 0.41 16.48
N ARG A 830 -0.44 0.76 16.83
CA ARG A 830 0.41 -0.10 17.64
C ARG A 830 0.31 0.31 19.11
N ASN A 831 -0.33 -0.54 19.89
CA ASN A 831 -0.48 -0.37 21.32
C ASN A 831 0.58 -1.17 22.07
N ASN A 832 1.02 -0.64 23.21
CA ASN A 832 1.96 -1.31 24.10
C ASN A 832 1.56 -1.15 25.57
N PRO A 833 1.83 -2.17 26.41
CA PRO A 833 1.76 -2.05 27.86
C PRO A 833 2.90 -1.15 28.37
N PRO A 834 2.90 -0.77 29.65
CA PRO A 834 4.05 -0.13 30.27
C PRO A 834 5.25 -1.08 30.35
N GLU A 835 6.44 -0.61 30.01
CA GLU A 835 7.73 -1.33 30.15
C GLU A 835 8.78 -0.38 30.77
N PRO A 836 9.91 -0.86 31.32
CA PRO A 836 10.95 0.02 31.85
C PRO A 836 11.42 1.05 30.80
N GLY A 837 11.16 2.33 31.07
CA GLY A 837 11.48 3.44 30.15
C GLY A 837 10.48 3.69 29.02
N ILE A 838 9.40 2.90 28.92
CA ILE A 838 8.36 3.04 27.90
C ILE A 838 7.00 3.22 28.58
N ARG A 839 6.37 4.38 28.36
CA ARG A 839 5.02 4.68 28.86
C ARG A 839 3.93 3.92 28.07
N PRO A 840 2.80 3.60 28.70
CA PRO A 840 1.71 2.86 28.06
C PRO A 840 1.06 3.64 26.91
N LEU A 841 0.56 2.91 25.93
CA LEU A 841 -0.33 3.42 24.86
C LEU A 841 -1.54 2.49 24.61
N ALA A 842 -1.65 1.37 25.34
CA ALA A 842 -2.73 0.40 25.17
C ALA A 842 -4.07 0.82 25.81
N VAL A 843 -4.54 2.03 25.49
CA VAL A 843 -5.81 2.60 25.98
C VAL A 843 -6.98 2.37 25.03
N TYR A 844 -6.71 1.89 23.82
CA TYR A 844 -7.74 1.59 22.84
C TYR A 844 -8.31 0.19 23.07
N ASN A 845 -9.62 0.06 22.91
CA ASN A 845 -10.26 -1.24 22.74
C ASN A 845 -10.00 -1.79 21.30
N PRO A 846 -10.56 -2.94 20.90
CA PRO A 846 -10.29 -3.51 19.58
C PRO A 846 -10.56 -2.58 18.39
N ILE A 847 -11.62 -1.78 18.44
CA ILE A 847 -12.04 -0.91 17.34
C ILE A 847 -12.63 0.41 17.87
N HIS A 848 -12.00 1.52 17.49
CA HIS A 848 -12.49 2.86 17.78
C HIS A 848 -13.01 3.55 16.52
N TYR A 849 -13.95 4.46 16.71
CA TYR A 849 -14.38 5.45 15.73
C TYR A 849 -14.01 6.84 16.27
N GLN A 850 -13.34 7.65 15.46
CA GLN A 850 -13.00 9.03 15.81
C GLN A 850 -13.68 9.97 14.83
N GLU A 851 -14.36 10.99 15.37
CA GLU A 851 -14.78 12.13 14.56
C GLU A 851 -13.55 12.86 14.02
N LEU A 852 -13.72 13.69 12.98
CA LEU A 852 -12.60 14.28 12.27
C LEU A 852 -11.62 15.09 13.15
N PRO A 853 -12.04 15.88 14.17
CA PRO A 853 -11.10 16.54 15.05
C PRO A 853 -10.16 15.55 15.76
N GLU A 854 -10.71 14.55 16.46
CA GLU A 854 -9.92 13.54 17.17
C GLU A 854 -9.08 12.68 16.23
N LEU A 855 -9.62 12.32 15.06
CA LEU A 855 -8.88 11.59 14.04
C LEU A 855 -7.68 12.39 13.55
N PHE A 856 -7.83 13.71 13.37
CA PHE A 856 -6.72 14.56 12.94
C PHE A 856 -5.74 14.90 14.07
N MET A 857 -6.15 14.89 15.34
CA MET A 857 -5.18 14.91 16.46
C MET A 857 -4.26 13.70 16.39
N ASP A 858 -4.83 12.54 16.04
CA ASP A 858 -4.08 11.31 15.89
C ASP A 858 -3.20 11.31 14.63
N PHE A 859 -3.77 11.60 13.46
CA PHE A 859 -3.03 11.62 12.20
C PHE A 859 -1.90 12.64 12.17
N LEU A 860 -2.04 13.78 12.85
CA LEU A 860 -0.98 14.77 12.99
C LEU A 860 0.23 14.19 13.74
N CYS A 861 0.01 13.31 14.73
CA CYS A 861 1.06 12.80 15.61
C CYS A 861 1.58 11.42 15.20
N SER A 862 0.72 10.51 14.74
CA SER A 862 1.04 9.13 14.38
C SER A 862 1.94 8.43 15.43
N LEU A 863 1.38 8.22 16.62
CA LEU A 863 2.13 7.81 17.81
C LEU A 863 2.50 6.32 17.82
N THR A 864 3.69 6.02 18.35
CA THR A 864 4.21 4.65 18.56
C THR A 864 5.01 4.54 19.86
N GLY A 865 4.90 3.41 20.55
CA GLY A 865 5.61 3.17 21.81
C GLY A 865 7.05 2.68 21.66
N LYS A 866 7.43 2.11 20.51
CA LYS A 866 8.79 1.58 20.29
C LYS A 866 9.65 2.57 19.52
N SER A 867 10.10 3.59 20.23
CA SER A 867 11.21 4.55 19.99
C SER A 867 10.86 5.81 20.80
N PRO A 868 10.77 5.71 22.14
CA PRO A 868 10.28 6.80 22.97
C PRO A 868 11.17 8.04 22.80
N SER A 869 10.54 9.20 22.69
CA SER A 869 11.25 10.47 22.82
C SER A 869 11.80 10.59 24.25
N THR A 870 12.79 11.46 24.48
CA THR A 870 13.30 11.76 25.83
C THR A 870 12.21 12.19 26.82
N THR A 871 11.01 12.55 26.33
CA THR A 871 9.87 13.06 27.10
C THR A 871 8.57 12.25 26.97
N GLY A 872 8.53 11.07 26.31
CA GLY A 872 7.30 10.27 26.18
C GLY A 872 7.20 9.43 24.90
N ALA A 873 5.98 9.15 24.42
CA ALA A 873 5.75 8.39 23.17
C ALA A 873 6.54 8.94 21.96
N GLY A 874 6.93 8.05 21.04
CA GLY A 874 7.54 8.41 19.76
C GLY A 874 6.48 8.78 18.72
N SER A 875 6.87 9.56 17.72
CA SER A 875 6.03 9.99 16.59
C SER A 875 6.68 9.57 15.27
N GLU A 876 5.89 9.03 14.34
CA GLU A 876 6.32 8.82 12.94
C GLU A 876 6.07 10.06 12.04
N GLY A 877 5.69 11.18 12.67
CA GLY A 877 5.25 12.41 12.01
C GLY A 877 3.87 12.28 11.38
N ALA A 878 3.32 13.41 10.92
CA ALA A 878 2.00 13.48 10.31
C ALA A 878 1.79 12.41 9.23
N LEU A 879 0.67 11.70 9.33
CA LEU A 879 0.23 10.62 8.43
C LEU A 879 1.25 9.46 8.28
N THR A 880 2.15 9.27 9.24
CA THR A 880 3.30 8.35 9.19
C THR A 880 4.31 8.66 8.06
N LYS A 881 4.30 9.92 7.60
CA LYS A 881 5.11 10.39 6.47
C LYS A 881 6.27 11.29 6.88
N GLY A 882 6.56 11.47 8.16
CA GLY A 882 7.69 12.28 8.63
C GLY A 882 9.01 11.98 7.90
N PRO A 883 9.43 10.70 7.80
CA PRO A 883 10.66 10.33 7.07
C PRO A 883 10.57 10.41 5.53
N PHE A 884 9.38 10.67 4.97
CA PHE A 884 9.07 10.53 3.54
C PHE A 884 8.39 11.76 2.94
N ASN A 885 8.42 12.91 3.61
CA ASN A 885 7.89 14.17 3.10
C ASN A 885 8.97 15.25 3.10
N ALA A 886 9.31 15.76 1.91
CA ALA A 886 10.28 16.85 1.72
C ALA A 886 9.63 18.25 1.82
N LEU A 887 8.32 18.32 2.04
CA LEU A 887 7.54 19.55 2.19
C LEU A 887 7.03 19.69 3.63
N ARG A 888 6.57 20.89 3.98
CA ARG A 888 5.83 21.09 5.23
C ARG A 888 4.60 20.19 5.21
N THR A 889 4.48 19.36 6.25
CA THR A 889 3.47 18.28 6.33
C THR A 889 2.04 18.79 6.40
N ILE A 890 1.85 20.08 6.70
CA ILE A 890 0.55 20.74 6.66
C ILE A 890 -0.14 20.65 5.29
N ALA A 891 0.61 20.65 4.19
CA ALA A 891 0.03 20.47 2.86
C ALA A 891 -0.70 19.12 2.73
N ASP A 892 -0.06 18.04 3.18
CA ASP A 892 -0.66 16.71 3.22
C ASP A 892 -1.85 16.65 4.18
N LEU A 893 -1.75 17.26 5.37
CA LEU A 893 -2.85 17.29 6.34
C LEU A 893 -4.06 18.06 5.80
N ASN A 894 -3.85 19.18 5.11
CA ASN A 894 -4.89 19.93 4.42
C ASN A 894 -5.57 19.07 3.34
N ASN A 895 -4.78 18.38 2.51
CA ASN A 895 -5.29 17.48 1.47
C ASN A 895 -6.13 16.35 2.08
N ALA A 896 -5.61 15.67 3.09
CA ALA A 896 -6.29 14.60 3.79
C ALA A 896 -7.60 15.09 4.42
N LEU A 897 -7.61 16.25 5.10
CA LEU A 897 -8.84 16.76 5.74
C LEU A 897 -9.92 17.06 4.70
N VAL A 898 -9.55 17.70 3.59
CA VAL A 898 -10.47 17.95 2.47
C VAL A 898 -10.99 16.63 1.91
N SER A 899 -10.15 15.60 1.79
CA SER A 899 -10.51 14.25 1.37
C SER A 899 -11.62 13.68 2.25
N PHE A 900 -11.44 13.64 3.57
CA PHE A 900 -12.43 13.15 4.53
C PHE A 900 -13.74 13.97 4.51
N MET A 901 -13.66 15.30 4.47
CA MET A 901 -14.84 16.16 4.43
C MET A 901 -15.68 15.97 3.16
N LEU A 902 -15.03 15.83 1.99
CA LEU A 902 -15.74 15.69 0.72
C LEU A 902 -16.38 14.30 0.59
N THR A 903 -15.66 13.27 1.02
CA THR A 903 -16.10 11.87 0.91
C THR A 903 -17.06 11.45 2.02
N GLY A 904 -17.01 12.12 3.17
CA GLY A 904 -17.79 11.71 4.35
C GLY A 904 -17.34 10.37 4.94
N TYR A 905 -16.11 9.93 4.66
CA TYR A 905 -15.60 8.68 5.22
C TYR A 905 -15.47 8.76 6.74
N ALA A 906 -15.87 7.69 7.41
CA ALA A 906 -15.66 7.50 8.83
C ALA A 906 -14.23 7.02 9.11
N GLY A 907 -13.55 7.65 10.07
CA GLY A 907 -12.23 7.23 10.53
C GLY A 907 -12.34 6.19 11.64
N PHE A 908 -12.24 4.91 11.29
CA PHE A 908 -12.10 3.84 12.27
C PHE A 908 -10.61 3.50 12.47
N SER A 909 -10.26 3.07 13.68
CA SER A 909 -8.93 2.56 14.00
C SER A 909 -9.01 1.20 14.69
N SER A 910 -8.06 0.33 14.35
CA SER A 910 -7.95 -1.04 14.87
C SER A 910 -6.70 -1.20 15.74
N SER A 911 -6.84 -1.92 16.86
CA SER A 911 -5.74 -2.16 17.79
C SER A 911 -4.86 -3.33 17.36
N ALA A 912 -3.54 -3.13 17.40
CA ALA A 912 -2.52 -4.17 17.24
C ALA A 912 -1.52 -4.13 18.41
N GLY A 913 -0.87 -5.25 18.68
CA GLY A 913 0.02 -5.43 19.81
C GLY A 913 -0.74 -5.81 21.08
N HIS A 914 -1.37 -4.83 21.75
CA HIS A 914 -2.08 -5.02 23.02
C HIS A 914 -3.44 -4.29 23.07
N VAL A 915 -4.34 -4.76 23.93
CA VAL A 915 -5.57 -4.09 24.35
C VAL A 915 -5.59 -4.03 25.88
N GLY A 916 -5.38 -2.86 26.46
CA GLY A 916 -5.02 -2.74 27.86
C GLY A 916 -3.62 -3.29 28.16
N PRO A 917 -3.16 -3.20 29.42
CA PRO A 917 -1.84 -3.68 29.82
C PRO A 917 -1.68 -5.20 29.81
N GLU A 918 -2.76 -5.98 29.89
CA GLU A 918 -2.67 -7.43 30.13
C GLU A 918 -2.96 -8.30 28.91
N VAL A 919 -3.72 -7.79 27.92
CA VAL A 919 -4.18 -8.61 26.80
C VAL A 919 -3.32 -8.35 25.56
N ARG A 920 -2.41 -9.29 25.28
CA ARG A 920 -1.67 -9.33 24.00
C ARG A 920 -2.58 -9.83 22.88
N VAL A 921 -2.56 -9.15 21.74
CA VAL A 921 -3.38 -9.46 20.55
C VAL A 921 -2.58 -9.57 19.26
N ASP A 922 -1.31 -9.17 19.26
CA ASP A 922 -0.44 -9.11 18.06
C ASP A 922 -1.19 -8.49 16.87
N HIS A 923 -1.40 -9.24 15.78
CA HIS A 923 -2.16 -8.80 14.61
C HIS A 923 -3.54 -9.47 14.45
N ASP A 924 -4.01 -10.24 15.44
CA ASP A 924 -5.24 -11.04 15.33
C ASP A 924 -6.47 -10.15 15.03
N ILE A 925 -6.55 -8.98 15.67
CA ILE A 925 -7.62 -8.00 15.42
C ILE A 925 -7.45 -7.35 14.04
N SER A 926 -6.22 -7.06 13.63
CA SER A 926 -5.93 -6.43 12.33
C SER A 926 -6.40 -7.30 11.15
N LEU A 927 -6.23 -8.62 11.25
CA LEU A 927 -6.70 -9.58 10.24
C LEU A 927 -8.24 -9.73 10.23
N LEU A 928 -8.88 -9.60 11.40
CA LEU A 928 -10.32 -9.80 11.59
C LEU A 928 -11.17 -8.61 11.10
N VAL A 929 -10.68 -7.39 11.21
CA VAL A 929 -11.43 -6.17 10.84
C VAL A 929 -11.98 -6.19 9.41
N PRO A 930 -11.22 -6.49 8.34
CA PRO A 930 -11.78 -6.57 6.99
C PRO A 930 -12.84 -7.69 6.83
N GLU A 931 -12.76 -8.76 7.62
CA GLU A 931 -13.77 -9.82 7.62
C GLU A 931 -15.12 -9.34 8.15
N ILE A 932 -15.09 -8.51 9.19
CA ILE A 932 -16.30 -7.91 9.77
C ILE A 932 -16.89 -6.92 8.76
N TRP A 933 -16.10 -5.95 8.28
CA TRP A 933 -16.57 -4.87 7.41
C TRP A 933 -17.18 -5.39 6.11
N ALA A 934 -16.55 -6.39 5.49
CA ALA A 934 -17.06 -7.00 4.26
C ALA A 934 -18.45 -7.65 4.46
N ARG A 935 -18.82 -8.01 5.69
CA ARG A 935 -20.10 -8.65 6.05
C ARG A 935 -21.10 -7.68 6.68
N LEU A 936 -20.77 -6.40 6.80
CA LEU A 936 -21.71 -5.35 7.19
C LEU A 936 -22.40 -4.77 5.95
N GLU A 937 -23.69 -4.49 6.04
CA GLU A 937 -24.38 -3.69 5.01
C GLU A 937 -23.87 -2.23 5.04
N PRO A 938 -23.99 -1.46 3.94
CA PRO A 938 -23.50 -0.07 3.90
C PRO A 938 -24.00 0.80 5.07
N GLN A 939 -25.29 0.71 5.42
CA GLN A 939 -25.87 1.44 6.56
C GLN A 939 -25.27 1.02 7.90
N GLN A 940 -24.90 -0.26 8.06
CA GLN A 940 -24.32 -0.80 9.30
C GLN A 940 -22.86 -0.35 9.51
N ARG A 941 -22.26 0.33 8.52
CA ARG A 941 -20.91 0.91 8.61
C ARG A 941 -20.95 2.40 8.96
N ASP A 942 -22.11 3.03 8.90
CA ASP A 942 -22.30 4.44 9.22
C ASP A 942 -22.21 4.64 10.75
N PRO A 943 -21.25 5.45 11.24
CA PRO A 943 -21.14 5.74 12.66
C PRO A 943 -22.39 6.35 13.27
N ALA A 944 -23.14 7.18 12.53
CA ALA A 944 -24.36 7.79 13.06
C ALA A 944 -25.40 6.71 13.40
N TRP A 945 -25.59 5.76 12.48
CA TRP A 945 -26.46 4.61 12.69
C TRP A 945 -25.97 3.71 13.83
N LEU A 946 -24.65 3.49 13.91
CA LEU A 946 -24.04 2.69 14.98
C LEU A 946 -24.22 3.32 16.36
N ILE A 947 -24.07 4.65 16.47
CA ILE A 947 -24.29 5.40 17.72
C ILE A 947 -25.77 5.36 18.11
N GLU A 948 -26.68 5.67 17.19
CA GLU A 948 -28.14 5.67 17.44
C GLU A 948 -28.63 4.32 17.95
N ASN A 949 -28.03 3.22 17.47
CA ASN A 949 -28.39 1.86 17.84
C ASN A 949 -27.54 1.28 18.98
N GLY A 950 -26.72 2.08 19.66
CA GLY A 950 -25.93 1.66 20.85
C GLY A 950 -24.77 0.70 20.56
N TYR A 951 -24.33 0.62 19.30
CA TYR A 951 -23.18 -0.19 18.90
C TYR A 951 -21.83 0.52 19.13
N LEU A 952 -21.85 1.85 19.24
CA LEU A 952 -20.71 2.66 19.63
C LEU A 952 -21.04 3.43 20.92
N GLU A 953 -20.11 3.47 21.85
CA GLU A 953 -20.17 4.32 23.05
C GLU A 953 -19.09 5.39 23.00
N LYS A 954 -19.45 6.60 23.44
CA LYS A 954 -18.53 7.74 23.50
C LYS A 954 -17.67 7.65 24.76
N LEU A 955 -16.37 7.94 24.64
CA LEU A 955 -15.53 8.17 25.81
C LEU A 955 -15.65 9.63 26.26
N GLU A 956 -15.80 9.84 27.56
CA GLU A 956 -15.94 11.15 28.19
C GLU A 956 -14.75 11.42 29.12
N ASP A 957 -14.37 12.69 29.24
CA ASP A 957 -13.30 13.09 30.16
C ASP A 957 -13.68 12.80 31.61
N PHE A 958 -12.69 12.44 32.43
CA PHE A 958 -12.90 12.15 33.84
C PHE A 958 -11.74 12.62 34.72
N GLU A 959 -12.00 12.80 36.01
CA GLU A 959 -10.97 13.15 37.00
C GLU A 959 -10.33 11.87 37.58
N HIS A 960 -9.00 11.83 37.60
CA HIS A 960 -8.23 10.75 38.23
C HIS A 960 -7.07 11.34 39.02
N ASN A 961 -6.97 11.00 40.31
CA ASN A 961 -5.93 11.52 41.22
C ASN A 961 -5.79 13.07 41.19
N GLY A 962 -6.93 13.79 41.12
CA GLY A 962 -6.96 15.26 41.09
C GLY A 962 -6.51 15.90 39.78
N LYS A 963 -6.35 15.10 38.71
CA LYS A 963 -6.03 15.58 37.36
C LYS A 963 -7.13 15.19 36.37
N GLN A 964 -7.47 16.13 35.49
CA GLN A 964 -8.37 15.86 34.38
C GLN A 964 -7.69 14.95 33.35
N THR A 965 -8.32 13.83 33.02
CA THR A 965 -7.89 12.91 31.96
C THR A 965 -8.78 13.10 30.74
N LEU A 966 -8.19 13.50 29.61
CA LEU A 966 -8.92 13.88 28.38
C LEU A 966 -9.29 12.66 27.51
N ALA A 967 -10.03 11.71 28.09
CA ALA A 967 -10.39 10.45 27.42
C ALA A 967 -11.28 10.65 26.17
N SER A 968 -12.00 11.77 26.08
CA SER A 968 -12.81 12.11 24.91
C SER A 968 -12.00 12.22 23.61
N ARG A 969 -10.68 12.44 23.68
CA ARG A 969 -9.79 12.42 22.51
C ARG A 969 -9.70 11.05 21.82
N LEU A 970 -10.12 9.98 22.50
CA LEU A 970 -10.19 8.63 21.94
C LEU A 970 -11.47 8.39 21.10
N GLY A 971 -12.40 9.36 21.10
CA GLY A 971 -13.65 9.31 20.33
C GLY A 971 -14.66 8.31 20.90
N TYR A 972 -15.05 7.36 20.07
CA TYR A 972 -16.00 6.30 20.36
C TYR A 972 -15.33 4.93 20.25
N ARG A 973 -15.92 3.94 20.90
CA ARG A 973 -15.46 2.56 20.82
C ARG A 973 -16.60 1.58 20.64
N ILE A 974 -16.33 0.41 20.06
CA ILE A 974 -17.35 -0.64 19.92
C ILE A 974 -17.81 -1.17 21.28
N THR A 975 -19.11 -1.49 21.38
CA THR A 975 -19.72 -2.04 22.60
C THR A 975 -19.92 -3.55 22.53
N ASN A 976 -20.34 -4.17 23.65
CA ASN A 976 -20.77 -5.57 23.64
C ASN A 976 -21.95 -5.81 22.68
N ARG A 977 -22.80 -4.80 22.46
CA ARG A 977 -23.90 -4.87 21.48
C ARG A 977 -23.35 -5.00 20.06
N PHE A 978 -22.23 -4.36 19.72
CA PHE A 978 -21.57 -4.51 18.41
C PHE A 978 -21.09 -5.94 18.21
N VAL A 979 -20.45 -6.50 19.24
CA VAL A 979 -19.97 -7.88 19.24
C VAL A 979 -21.15 -8.85 19.05
N HIS A 980 -22.19 -8.72 19.87
CA HIS A 980 -23.42 -9.52 19.76
C HIS A 980 -24.07 -9.43 18.38
N GLY A 981 -24.22 -8.21 17.85
CA GLY A 981 -24.90 -7.96 16.58
C GLY A 981 -24.14 -8.43 15.34
N PHE A 982 -22.81 -8.42 15.36
CA PHE A 982 -22.00 -8.61 14.15
C PHE A 982 -20.97 -9.75 14.22
N PHE A 983 -20.43 -10.10 15.39
CA PHE A 983 -19.41 -11.16 15.47
C PHE A 983 -20.01 -12.55 15.29
N GLY A 984 -21.32 -12.72 15.54
CA GLY A 984 -22.09 -13.91 15.16
C GLY A 984 -22.14 -14.15 13.64
N LYS A 985 -21.56 -13.26 12.80
CA LYS A 985 -21.31 -13.50 11.37
C LYS A 985 -20.04 -14.33 11.11
N ILE A 986 -19.20 -14.53 12.13
CA ILE A 986 -17.88 -15.20 12.05
C ILE A 986 -17.75 -16.31 13.09
N PHE A 987 -18.10 -16.04 14.35
CA PHE A 987 -17.89 -16.94 15.49
C PHE A 987 -19.18 -17.57 15.99
N ASP A 988 -19.06 -18.76 16.60
CA ASP A 988 -20.17 -19.43 17.29
C ASP A 988 -20.47 -18.82 18.66
N ASN A 989 -19.44 -18.36 19.37
CA ASN A 989 -19.56 -17.69 20.66
C ASN A 989 -18.92 -16.29 20.60
N PRO A 990 -19.61 -15.30 20.04
CA PRO A 990 -19.03 -13.99 19.76
C PRO A 990 -18.62 -13.21 21.02
N CYS A 991 -19.41 -13.26 22.10
CA CYS A 991 -19.10 -12.52 23.34
C CYS A 991 -17.88 -13.07 24.10
N ALA A 992 -17.50 -14.33 23.88
CA ALA A 992 -16.27 -14.88 24.45
C ALA A 992 -15.00 -14.33 23.77
N VAL A 993 -15.11 -13.86 22.52
CA VAL A 993 -13.97 -13.35 21.73
C VAL A 993 -13.42 -12.08 22.38
N PHE A 994 -14.30 -11.09 22.58
CA PHE A 994 -13.99 -9.84 23.27
C PHE A 994 -14.76 -9.76 24.58
N THR A 995 -14.07 -10.08 25.67
CA THR A 995 -14.59 -9.96 27.04
C THR A 995 -14.78 -8.51 27.44
N GLU A 996 -15.46 -8.26 28.57
CA GLU A 996 -15.61 -6.91 29.10
C GLU A 996 -14.26 -6.22 29.33
N GLU A 997 -13.26 -6.93 29.85
CA GLU A 997 -11.89 -6.38 30.05
C GLU A 997 -11.20 -5.96 28.75
N ILE A 998 -11.56 -6.57 27.61
CA ILE A 998 -11.05 -6.21 26.28
C ILE A 998 -11.82 -5.02 25.71
N LEU A 999 -13.15 -5.00 25.87
CA LEU A 999 -14.00 -3.90 25.39
C LEU A 999 -13.80 -2.62 26.22
N LYS A 1000 -13.47 -2.78 27.50
CA LYS A 1000 -13.26 -1.74 28.51
C LYS A 1000 -11.87 -1.88 29.15
N PRO A 1001 -10.77 -1.58 28.44
CA PRO A 1001 -9.41 -1.79 28.92
C PRO A 1001 -9.08 -1.03 30.24
N GLU A 1002 -9.82 0.01 30.58
CA GLU A 1002 -9.75 0.70 31.89
C GLU A 1002 -10.03 -0.21 33.09
N THR A 1003 -10.77 -1.30 32.90
CA THR A 1003 -11.07 -2.28 33.96
C THR A 1003 -9.87 -3.15 34.32
N GLN A 1004 -8.87 -3.27 33.44
CA GLN A 1004 -7.61 -3.96 33.72
C GLN A 1004 -6.75 -3.13 34.68
N SER A 1005 -6.66 -1.81 34.46
CA SER A 1005 -6.00 -0.86 35.35
C SER A 1005 -6.35 0.59 34.98
N VAL A 1006 -7.10 1.27 35.84
CA VAL A 1006 -7.46 2.69 35.63
C VAL A 1006 -6.25 3.61 35.65
N ASP A 1007 -5.23 3.31 36.47
CA ASP A 1007 -4.00 4.10 36.56
C ASP A 1007 -3.20 4.06 35.25
N VAL A 1008 -3.02 2.86 34.67
CA VAL A 1008 -2.32 2.68 33.40
C VAL A 1008 -3.12 3.29 32.24
N PHE A 1009 -4.45 3.16 32.29
CA PHE A 1009 -5.34 3.75 31.30
C PHE A 1009 -5.26 5.29 31.30
N ALA A 1010 -5.31 5.92 32.48
CA ALA A 1010 -5.17 7.36 32.63
C ALA A 1010 -3.77 7.85 32.21
N ASP A 1011 -2.69 7.16 32.60
CA ASP A 1011 -1.33 7.50 32.16
C ASP A 1011 -1.16 7.39 30.65
N GLY A 1012 -1.75 6.36 30.02
CA GLY A 1012 -1.70 6.19 28.57
C GLY A 1012 -2.41 7.30 27.81
N ILE A 1013 -3.57 7.77 28.30
CA ILE A 1013 -4.27 8.94 27.72
C ILE A 1013 -3.42 10.20 27.89
N ASN A 1014 -2.87 10.43 29.07
CA ASN A 1014 -2.00 11.59 29.32
C ASN A 1014 -0.75 11.57 28.43
N ASN A 1015 -0.14 10.40 28.22
CA ASN A 1015 0.97 10.23 27.29
C ASN A 1015 0.59 10.61 25.85
N ILE A 1016 -0.62 10.25 25.39
CA ILE A 1016 -1.15 10.67 24.09
C ILE A 1016 -1.34 12.19 24.04
N VAL A 1017 -1.99 12.78 25.04
CA VAL A 1017 -2.26 14.23 25.11
C VAL A 1017 -0.97 15.04 25.13
N GLU A 1018 0.01 14.64 25.95
CA GLU A 1018 1.31 15.30 26.03
C GLU A 1018 2.07 15.19 24.71
N ALA A 1019 2.01 14.04 24.02
CA ALA A 1019 2.61 13.89 22.71
C ALA A 1019 1.91 14.77 21.65
N GLN A 1020 0.59 14.84 21.68
CA GLN A 1020 -0.21 15.75 20.85
C GLN A 1020 0.17 17.21 21.08
N GLN A 1021 0.35 17.62 22.34
CA GLN A 1021 0.78 18.96 22.68
C GLN A 1021 2.17 19.27 22.14
N ARG A 1022 3.13 18.35 22.29
CA ARG A 1022 4.49 18.52 21.78
C ARG A 1022 4.52 18.66 20.26
N GLU A 1023 3.82 17.80 19.52
CA GLU A 1023 3.79 17.88 18.06
C GLU A 1023 3.07 19.15 17.60
N ALA A 1024 1.94 19.52 18.21
CA ALA A 1024 1.25 20.77 17.91
C ALA A 1024 2.11 22.01 18.15
N GLN A 1025 2.86 22.04 19.26
CA GLN A 1025 3.78 23.14 19.58
C GLN A 1025 4.87 23.29 18.52
N ARG A 1026 5.38 22.20 17.94
CA ARG A 1026 6.36 22.27 16.85
C ARG A 1026 5.83 23.01 15.61
N PHE A 1027 4.59 22.77 15.22
CA PHE A 1027 3.95 23.49 14.10
C PHE A 1027 3.84 25.00 14.37
N ILE A 1028 3.70 25.40 15.64
CA ILE A 1028 3.68 26.81 16.05
C ILE A 1028 5.11 27.37 16.01
N ASP A 1029 6.07 26.67 16.62
CA ASP A 1029 7.45 27.13 16.78
C ASP A 1029 8.17 27.28 15.43
N ASP A 1030 7.91 26.39 14.46
CA ASP A 1030 8.49 26.45 13.11
C ASP A 1030 7.68 27.32 12.12
N GLY A 1031 6.58 27.91 12.59
CA GLY A 1031 5.68 28.77 11.83
C GLY A 1031 4.92 28.07 10.70
N SER A 1032 4.90 26.74 10.65
CA SER A 1032 4.14 25.99 9.64
C SER A 1032 2.64 25.96 9.89
N ILE A 1033 2.19 26.28 11.11
CA ILE A 1033 0.76 26.47 11.44
C ILE A 1033 0.07 27.49 10.51
N GLU A 1034 0.80 28.49 10.00
CA GLU A 1034 0.27 29.50 9.06
C GLU A 1034 -0.16 28.90 7.71
N ASP A 1035 0.36 27.73 7.36
CA ASP A 1035 -0.03 27.00 6.15
C ASP A 1035 -1.34 26.19 6.36
N ALA A 1036 -1.81 26.09 7.61
CA ALA A 1036 -2.93 25.22 7.97
C ALA A 1036 -4.26 25.82 7.52
N CYS A 1037 -5.12 24.97 6.95
CA CYS A 1037 -6.50 25.38 6.71
C CYS A 1037 -7.20 25.70 8.04
N PRO A 1038 -8.24 26.56 8.04
CA PRO A 1038 -8.84 27.06 9.29
C PRO A 1038 -9.22 25.99 10.33
N PRO A 1039 -9.80 24.83 9.96
CA PRO A 1039 -10.08 23.78 10.94
C PRO A 1039 -8.83 23.20 11.60
N LEU A 1040 -7.75 22.98 10.84
CA LEU A 1040 -6.48 22.46 11.37
C LEU A 1040 -5.73 23.51 12.17
N HIS A 1041 -5.76 24.78 11.76
CA HIS A 1041 -5.20 25.87 12.53
C HIS A 1041 -5.83 25.95 13.94
N ALA A 1042 -7.17 25.85 14.01
CA ALA A 1042 -7.88 25.79 15.29
C ALA A 1042 -7.52 24.53 16.09
N LEU A 1043 -7.46 23.37 15.44
CA LEU A 1043 -7.11 22.09 16.06
C LEU A 1043 -5.72 22.09 16.69
N ILE A 1044 -4.71 22.60 15.96
CA ILE A 1044 -3.32 22.69 16.43
C ILE A 1044 -3.23 23.57 17.67
N ASN A 1045 -3.91 24.73 17.67
CA ASN A 1045 -3.96 25.59 18.85
C ASN A 1045 -4.61 24.87 20.05
N ILE A 1046 -5.77 24.22 19.85
CA ILE A 1046 -6.44 23.43 20.90
C ILE A 1046 -5.53 22.32 21.44
N MET A 1047 -4.76 21.65 20.59
CA MET A 1047 -3.82 20.62 21.01
C MET A 1047 -2.66 21.19 21.85
N ALA A 1048 -2.14 22.37 21.47
CA ALA A 1048 -0.98 23.01 22.10
C ALA A 1048 -1.32 23.73 23.41
N SER A 1049 -2.42 24.49 23.45
CA SER A 1049 -2.78 25.39 24.56
C SER A 1049 -4.09 25.01 25.27
N GLY A 1050 -4.88 24.09 24.71
CA GLY A 1050 -6.19 23.69 25.23
C GLY A 1050 -7.37 24.45 24.62
N GLU A 1051 -7.14 25.61 23.98
CA GLU A 1051 -8.20 26.43 23.38
C GLU A 1051 -7.76 27.20 22.12
N HIS A 1052 -8.73 27.59 21.30
CA HIS A 1052 -8.55 28.51 20.17
C HIS A 1052 -9.67 29.55 20.17
N GLU A 1053 -9.35 30.83 20.36
CA GLU A 1053 -10.35 31.91 20.46
C GLU A 1053 -11.45 31.63 21.51
N GLY A 1054 -11.08 31.01 22.64
CA GLY A 1054 -12.01 30.59 23.71
C GLY A 1054 -12.86 29.35 23.37
N MET A 1055 -12.55 28.64 22.29
CA MET A 1055 -13.17 27.37 21.92
C MET A 1055 -12.27 26.19 22.31
N ASP A 1056 -12.82 25.22 23.01
CA ASP A 1056 -12.19 23.92 23.24
C ASP A 1056 -12.51 22.93 22.11
N ALA A 1057 -12.07 21.69 22.26
CA ALA A 1057 -12.35 20.62 21.30
C ALA A 1057 -13.85 20.31 21.18
N HIS A 1058 -14.70 20.60 22.16
CA HIS A 1058 -16.12 20.26 22.16
C HIS A 1058 -17.02 21.39 21.64
N HIS A 1059 -16.47 22.60 21.51
CA HIS A 1059 -17.23 23.77 21.14
C HIS A 1059 -17.95 23.60 19.78
N PRO A 1060 -19.27 23.82 19.68
CA PRO A 1060 -20.05 23.54 18.46
C PRO A 1060 -19.56 24.30 17.21
N LYS A 1061 -19.05 25.52 17.37
CA LYS A 1061 -18.49 26.29 16.24
C LYS A 1061 -17.23 25.63 15.68
N PHE A 1062 -16.36 25.09 16.54
CA PHE A 1062 -15.15 24.37 16.13
C PHE A 1062 -15.53 23.09 15.39
N ARG A 1063 -16.43 22.27 15.97
CA ARG A 1063 -16.96 21.05 15.33
C ARG A 1063 -17.57 21.33 13.96
N ALA A 1064 -18.32 22.42 13.80
CA ALA A 1064 -18.95 22.81 12.53
C ALA A 1064 -17.93 23.12 11.41
N MET A 1065 -16.69 23.49 11.75
CA MET A 1065 -15.61 23.70 10.76
C MET A 1065 -15.26 22.41 10.01
N PHE A 1066 -15.52 21.24 10.63
CA PHE A 1066 -15.18 19.93 10.09
C PHE A 1066 -16.23 19.34 9.13
N THR A 1067 -17.28 20.09 8.79
CA THR A 1067 -18.37 19.57 7.94
C THR A 1067 -18.17 19.86 6.45
N ARG A 1068 -18.68 18.96 5.59
CA ARG A 1068 -18.71 19.15 4.13
C ARG A 1068 -19.38 20.46 3.72
N ALA A 1069 -20.50 20.80 4.37
CA ALA A 1069 -21.25 22.01 4.07
C ALA A 1069 -20.43 23.29 4.35
N SER A 1070 -19.68 23.31 5.47
CA SER A 1070 -18.76 24.40 5.79
C SER A 1070 -17.62 24.50 4.77
N LEU A 1071 -17.01 23.36 4.41
CA LEU A 1071 -15.95 23.31 3.39
C LEU A 1071 -16.40 23.93 2.06
N LEU A 1072 -17.51 23.46 1.50
CA LEU A 1072 -17.99 23.90 0.18
C LEU A 1072 -18.37 25.39 0.13
N LYS A 1073 -18.81 25.97 1.26
CA LYS A 1073 -19.13 27.40 1.36
C LYS A 1073 -17.89 28.27 1.60
N SER A 1074 -16.80 27.68 2.08
CA SER A 1074 -15.61 28.40 2.52
C SER A 1074 -14.86 29.09 1.37
N ARG A 1075 -14.19 30.20 1.69
CA ARG A 1075 -13.30 30.90 0.75
C ARG A 1075 -12.01 30.13 0.51
N TRP A 1076 -11.47 29.49 1.55
CA TRP A 1076 -10.20 28.77 1.44
C TRP A 1076 -10.32 27.56 0.50
N TYR A 1077 -11.44 26.83 0.51
CA TYR A 1077 -11.65 25.76 -0.46
C TYR A 1077 -11.75 26.27 -1.90
N LYS A 1078 -12.46 27.39 -2.12
CA LYS A 1078 -12.52 28.03 -3.45
C LYS A 1078 -11.13 28.42 -3.95
N GLN A 1079 -10.29 28.99 -3.07
CA GLN A 1079 -8.90 29.32 -3.40
C GLN A 1079 -8.11 28.07 -3.82
N ARG A 1080 -8.30 26.92 -3.18
CA ARG A 1080 -7.66 25.66 -3.60
C ARG A 1080 -8.04 25.25 -5.02
N LEU A 1081 -9.31 25.43 -5.41
CA LEU A 1081 -9.77 25.14 -6.78
C LEU A 1081 -9.14 26.11 -7.79
N GLU A 1082 -9.04 27.40 -7.43
CA GLU A 1082 -8.38 28.43 -8.25
C GLU A 1082 -6.88 28.15 -8.43
N VAL A 1083 -6.18 27.76 -7.36
CA VAL A 1083 -4.77 27.36 -7.40
C VAL A 1083 -4.60 26.15 -8.32
N LYS A 1084 -5.48 25.15 -8.24
CA LYS A 1084 -5.42 24.00 -9.15
C LYS A 1084 -5.56 24.42 -10.61
N GLN A 1085 -6.58 25.22 -10.92
CA GLN A 1085 -6.76 25.75 -12.27
C GLN A 1085 -5.53 26.52 -12.76
N TYR A 1086 -4.93 27.36 -11.92
CA TYR A 1086 -3.71 28.10 -12.27
C TYR A 1086 -2.55 27.15 -12.62
N ARG A 1087 -2.31 26.13 -11.79
CA ARG A 1087 -1.26 25.14 -12.03
C ARG A 1087 -1.51 24.34 -13.32
N ASP A 1088 -2.76 24.00 -13.60
CA ASP A 1088 -3.12 23.36 -14.87
C ASP A 1088 -2.84 24.26 -16.07
N ILE A 1089 -3.20 25.54 -16.00
CA ILE A 1089 -2.90 26.50 -17.08
C ILE A 1089 -1.39 26.56 -17.31
N ALA A 1090 -0.58 26.68 -16.26
CA ALA A 1090 0.87 26.73 -16.38
C ALA A 1090 1.45 25.44 -16.99
N LEU A 1091 0.97 24.27 -16.55
CA LEU A 1091 1.40 22.97 -17.09
C LEU A 1091 1.05 22.85 -18.58
N TRP A 1092 -0.20 23.13 -18.96
CA TRP A 1092 -0.65 23.00 -20.34
C TRP A 1092 0.00 24.04 -21.27
N GLN A 1093 0.32 25.23 -20.79
CA GLN A 1093 1.15 26.19 -21.52
C GLN A 1093 2.55 25.63 -21.81
N ARG A 1094 3.19 25.03 -20.81
CA ARG A 1094 4.50 24.40 -20.98
C ARG A 1094 4.45 23.23 -21.97
N ASN A 1095 3.42 22.39 -21.91
CA ASN A 1095 3.23 21.29 -22.86
C ASN A 1095 3.12 21.81 -24.30
N VAL A 1096 2.32 22.86 -24.53
CA VAL A 1096 2.18 23.49 -25.86
C VAL A 1096 3.53 24.04 -26.34
N ILE A 1097 4.31 24.71 -25.47
CA ILE A 1097 5.64 25.24 -25.81
C ILE A 1097 6.60 24.12 -26.17
N ASN A 1098 6.69 23.05 -25.38
CA ASN A 1098 7.61 21.94 -25.60
C ASN A 1098 7.31 21.21 -26.92
N LEU A 1099 6.03 20.89 -27.17
CA LEU A 1099 5.62 20.25 -28.42
C LEU A 1099 5.89 21.14 -29.63
N LYS A 1100 5.67 22.46 -29.50
CA LYS A 1100 5.98 23.40 -30.58
C LYS A 1100 7.47 23.49 -30.87
N GLN A 1101 8.29 23.54 -29.82
CA GLN A 1101 9.75 23.53 -29.96
C GLN A 1101 10.24 22.25 -30.64
N PHE A 1102 9.69 21.08 -30.28
CA PHE A 1102 10.04 19.81 -30.92
C PHE A 1102 9.61 19.77 -32.40
N LEU A 1103 8.41 20.29 -32.73
CA LEU A 1103 7.95 20.39 -34.13
C LEU A 1103 8.79 21.33 -34.99
N ASP A 1104 9.32 22.40 -34.39
CA ASP A 1104 10.15 23.39 -35.08
C ASP A 1104 11.62 22.94 -35.20
N ASP A 1105 12.00 21.83 -34.58
CA ASP A 1105 13.32 21.23 -34.70
C ASP A 1105 13.41 20.35 -35.96
N ALA A 1106 14.11 20.86 -36.98
CA ALA A 1106 14.24 20.18 -38.26
C ALA A 1106 14.94 18.81 -38.15
N ASP A 1107 15.80 18.62 -37.15
CA ASP A 1107 16.59 17.39 -36.95
C ASP A 1107 15.74 16.25 -36.37
N TYR A 1108 14.53 16.53 -35.86
CA TYR A 1108 13.57 15.55 -35.32
C TYR A 1108 12.30 15.43 -36.16
N SER A 1109 12.32 15.90 -37.41
CA SER A 1109 11.11 15.94 -38.25
C SER A 1109 10.49 14.57 -38.54
N ASP A 1110 11.30 13.51 -38.66
CA ASP A 1110 10.86 12.13 -38.82
C ASP A 1110 10.24 11.56 -37.52
N GLU A 1111 10.88 11.78 -36.38
CA GLU A 1111 10.36 11.39 -35.06
C GLU A 1111 9.07 12.13 -34.71
N ALA A 1112 8.97 13.41 -35.08
CA ALA A 1112 7.76 14.20 -34.89
C ALA A 1112 6.55 13.63 -35.67
N ILE A 1113 6.80 13.06 -36.85
CA ILE A 1113 5.79 12.35 -37.65
C ILE A 1113 5.47 11.00 -37.01
N ARG A 1114 6.50 10.20 -36.66
CA ARG A 1114 6.33 8.86 -36.06
C ARG A 1114 5.50 8.90 -34.78
N LEU A 1115 5.71 9.90 -33.94
CA LEU A 1115 5.07 10.04 -32.63
C LEU A 1115 3.77 10.85 -32.64
N ASP A 1116 3.32 11.32 -33.81
CA ASP A 1116 2.16 12.21 -34.00
C ASP A 1116 2.22 13.47 -33.08
N ILE A 1117 3.38 14.14 -33.07
CA ILE A 1117 3.56 15.34 -32.23
C ILE A 1117 2.62 16.47 -32.67
N SER A 1118 2.29 16.56 -33.96
CA SER A 1118 1.31 17.52 -34.47
C SER A 1118 -0.09 17.29 -33.89
N GLY A 1119 -0.57 16.04 -33.86
CA GLY A 1119 -1.85 15.70 -33.23
C GLY A 1119 -1.84 15.98 -31.72
N ARG A 1120 -0.75 15.64 -31.02
CA ARG A 1120 -0.57 15.99 -29.59
C ARG A 1120 -0.60 17.50 -29.36
N TYR A 1121 0.05 18.29 -30.22
CA TYR A 1121 0.07 19.76 -30.11
C TYR A 1121 -1.33 20.37 -30.26
N GLN A 1122 -2.14 19.84 -31.17
CA GLN A 1122 -3.54 20.25 -31.32
C GLN A 1122 -4.35 19.94 -30.05
N ARG A 1123 -4.28 18.70 -29.55
CA ARG A 1123 -4.96 18.30 -28.30
C ARG A 1123 -4.52 19.13 -27.10
N ALA A 1124 -3.22 19.39 -26.95
CA ALA A 1124 -2.68 20.22 -25.88
C ALA A 1124 -3.20 21.67 -25.95
N THR A 1125 -3.32 22.23 -27.16
CA THR A 1125 -3.85 23.58 -27.37
C THR A 1125 -5.34 23.67 -27.04
N GLU A 1126 -6.13 22.66 -27.41
CA GLU A 1126 -7.55 22.57 -27.03
C GLU A 1126 -7.73 22.41 -25.53
N ARG A 1127 -6.92 21.55 -24.91
CA ARG A 1127 -6.94 21.35 -23.47
C ARG A 1127 -6.54 22.61 -22.71
N LEU A 1128 -5.55 23.36 -23.20
CA LEU A 1128 -5.19 24.66 -22.63
C LEU A 1128 -6.38 25.63 -22.61
N LYS A 1129 -7.13 25.73 -23.73
CA LYS A 1129 -8.36 26.54 -23.79
C LYS A 1129 -9.42 26.05 -22.80
N GLN A 1130 -9.58 24.74 -22.66
CA GLN A 1130 -10.51 24.15 -21.71
C GLN A 1130 -10.15 24.52 -20.26
N VAL A 1131 -8.89 24.34 -19.84
CA VAL A 1131 -8.48 24.62 -18.45
C VAL A 1131 -8.52 26.10 -18.10
N GLN A 1132 -8.38 26.99 -19.09
CA GLN A 1132 -8.55 28.44 -18.92
C GLN A 1132 -10.01 28.88 -18.70
N SER A 1133 -10.98 28.00 -18.98
CA SER A 1133 -12.41 28.35 -18.91
C SER A 1133 -12.97 28.33 -17.49
N ARG A 1134 -14.03 29.10 -17.24
CA ARG A 1134 -14.78 29.05 -15.96
C ARG A 1134 -15.50 27.71 -15.74
N SER A 1135 -15.88 26.99 -16.80
CA SER A 1135 -16.53 25.68 -16.68
C SER A 1135 -15.58 24.63 -16.11
N TYR A 1136 -14.28 24.72 -16.45
CA TYR A 1136 -13.26 23.87 -15.85
C TYR A 1136 -13.17 24.09 -14.34
N LEU A 1137 -13.07 25.34 -13.87
CA LEU A 1137 -13.06 25.66 -12.44
C LEU A 1137 -14.30 25.09 -11.70
N LYS A 1138 -15.49 25.22 -12.31
CA LYS A 1138 -16.72 24.64 -11.75
C LYS A 1138 -16.64 23.11 -11.68
N SER A 1139 -15.99 22.46 -12.64
CA SER A 1139 -15.82 21.00 -12.68
C SER A 1139 -14.85 20.45 -11.61
N LEU A 1140 -14.06 21.32 -10.97
CA LEU A 1140 -13.16 20.94 -9.87
C LEU A 1140 -13.88 20.88 -8.51
N VAL A 1141 -15.10 21.41 -8.39
CA VAL A 1141 -15.87 21.35 -7.14
C VAL A 1141 -16.14 19.88 -6.78
N GLY A 1142 -15.80 19.50 -5.55
CA GLY A 1142 -15.86 18.10 -5.09
C GLY A 1142 -14.54 17.34 -5.27
N THR A 1143 -13.48 18.00 -5.72
CA THR A 1143 -12.09 17.48 -5.71
C THR A 1143 -11.27 18.15 -4.61
N LEU A 1144 -10.03 17.69 -4.39
CA LEU A 1144 -9.11 18.30 -3.41
C LEU A 1144 -8.68 19.74 -3.76
N GLY A 1145 -8.82 20.15 -5.02
CA GLY A 1145 -8.12 21.33 -5.54
C GLY A 1145 -6.60 21.18 -5.42
N ALA A 1146 -5.89 22.25 -5.13
CA ALA A 1146 -4.45 22.23 -4.86
C ALA A 1146 -4.13 23.07 -3.62
N ASP A 1147 -3.20 22.58 -2.79
CA ASP A 1147 -2.73 23.33 -1.64
C ASP A 1147 -1.85 24.52 -2.08
N PRO A 1148 -2.00 25.73 -1.50
CA PRO A 1148 -1.16 26.88 -1.84
C PRO A 1148 0.33 26.73 -1.46
N LEU A 1149 0.71 25.77 -0.60
CA LEU A 1149 2.07 25.50 -0.14
C LEU A 1149 2.76 26.71 0.53
N GLY A 1150 2.02 27.53 1.28
CA GLY A 1150 2.60 28.65 2.04
C GLY A 1150 3.14 29.82 1.21
N LEU A 1151 2.91 29.84 -0.11
CA LEU A 1151 3.37 30.91 -1.02
C LEU A 1151 2.65 32.27 -0.81
N ALA A 1152 1.87 32.43 0.26
CA ALA A 1152 1.08 33.64 0.53
C ALA A 1152 1.94 34.81 1.05
N THR A 1153 3.07 34.57 1.71
CA THR A 1153 3.89 35.63 2.32
C THR A 1153 5.30 35.16 2.66
N VAL A 1154 6.26 35.40 1.78
CA VAL A 1154 7.69 35.39 2.16
C VAL A 1154 8.18 36.83 2.12
N ALA A 1155 8.35 37.44 3.29
CA ALA A 1155 8.98 38.74 3.43
C ALA A 1155 10.50 38.56 3.50
N VAL A 1156 11.19 38.78 2.38
CA VAL A 1156 12.63 39.03 2.37
C VAL A 1156 12.88 40.26 1.50
N GLY A 1157 13.14 41.41 2.13
CA GLY A 1157 13.68 42.62 1.51
C GLY A 1157 12.92 43.23 0.32
N ASN A 1158 12.09 44.25 0.56
CA ASN A 1158 11.53 45.24 -0.39
C ASN A 1158 11.02 44.81 -1.80
N GLN A 1159 10.94 43.54 -2.14
CA GLN A 1159 10.24 43.03 -3.33
C GLN A 1159 9.20 41.98 -2.92
N LEU A 1160 7.93 42.43 -2.90
CA LEU A 1160 6.76 41.59 -2.74
C LEU A 1160 6.47 40.86 -4.06
N ILE A 1161 6.90 39.61 -4.22
CA ILE A 1161 6.20 38.70 -5.14
C ILE A 1161 5.06 38.06 -4.35
N ASN A 1162 3.87 38.63 -4.53
CA ASN A 1162 2.68 38.28 -3.78
C ASN A 1162 1.76 37.44 -4.66
N TRP A 1163 1.84 36.10 -4.57
CA TRP A 1163 0.93 35.20 -5.29
C TRP A 1163 -0.52 35.35 -4.81
N SER A 1164 -0.75 35.83 -3.58
CA SER A 1164 -2.09 36.09 -3.04
C SER A 1164 -2.83 37.28 -3.70
N ARG A 1165 -2.17 38.06 -4.57
CA ARG A 1165 -2.77 39.19 -5.30
C ARG A 1165 -3.19 38.90 -6.75
N MET A 1166 -2.95 37.71 -7.30
CA MET A 1166 -3.52 37.34 -8.61
C MET A 1166 -4.98 36.91 -8.46
N LYS A 1167 -5.90 37.88 -8.35
CA LYS A 1167 -7.28 37.62 -8.75
C LYS A 1167 -7.25 37.36 -10.26
N LEU A 1168 -7.59 36.14 -10.69
CA LEU A 1168 -7.92 35.88 -12.09
C LEU A 1168 -9.16 36.73 -12.43
N SER A 1169 -8.97 37.89 -13.05
CA SER A 1169 -10.08 38.61 -13.66
C SER A 1169 -10.42 37.91 -14.97
N PHE A 1170 -11.71 37.76 -15.22
CA PHE A 1170 -12.20 37.15 -16.45
C PHE A 1170 -12.94 38.24 -17.22
N SER A 1171 -12.68 38.30 -18.52
CA SER A 1171 -13.39 39.19 -19.42
C SER A 1171 -14.90 38.89 -19.42
N SER A 1172 -15.70 39.81 -19.97
CA SER A 1172 -17.13 39.57 -20.25
C SER A 1172 -17.39 38.37 -21.17
N SER A 1173 -16.39 37.93 -21.94
CA SER A 1173 -16.41 36.72 -22.77
C SER A 1173 -15.95 35.45 -22.06
N GLY A 1174 -15.55 35.53 -20.78
CA GLY A 1174 -15.20 34.38 -19.95
C GLY A 1174 -13.77 33.86 -20.07
N ALA A 1175 -12.86 34.60 -20.72
CA ALA A 1175 -11.43 34.31 -20.80
C ALA A 1175 -10.65 35.00 -19.67
N VAL A 1176 -9.57 34.39 -19.17
CA VAL A 1176 -8.68 35.03 -18.18
C VAL A 1176 -8.02 36.27 -18.79
N GLU A 1177 -8.13 37.42 -18.13
CA GLU A 1177 -7.42 38.64 -18.51
C GLU A 1177 -5.96 38.55 -18.03
N HIS A 1178 -5.01 38.80 -18.94
CA HIS A 1178 -3.59 38.81 -18.58
C HIS A 1178 -3.28 39.99 -17.66
N ALA A 1179 -2.74 39.71 -16.46
CA ALA A 1179 -1.97 40.71 -15.72
C ALA A 1179 -0.74 41.07 -16.57
N GLY A 1180 -0.53 42.37 -16.85
CA GLY A 1180 0.54 42.86 -17.69
C GLY A 1180 1.91 42.28 -17.29
N GLN A 1181 2.64 41.75 -18.26
CA GLN A 1181 4.03 41.32 -18.08
C GLN A 1181 4.87 42.51 -17.59
N PRO A 1182 5.75 42.33 -16.59
CA PRO A 1182 6.82 43.29 -16.38
C PRO A 1182 7.78 43.19 -17.57
N GLU A 1183 7.95 44.29 -18.31
CA GLU A 1183 9.01 44.42 -19.31
C GLU A 1183 10.38 44.21 -18.64
N ASN A 1184 11.01 43.05 -18.85
CA ASN A 1184 12.43 42.86 -18.62
C ASN A 1184 12.99 41.81 -19.59
N ALA A 1185 13.87 42.29 -20.46
CA ALA A 1185 14.82 41.61 -21.35
C ALA A 1185 14.36 40.30 -22.03
N GLU A 1186 14.04 40.41 -23.33
CA GLU A 1186 14.03 39.28 -24.27
C GLU A 1186 15.42 38.58 -24.31
N THR A 1187 15.67 37.61 -23.44
CA THR A 1187 16.63 36.56 -23.73
C THR A 1187 15.93 35.51 -24.59
N LYS A 1188 16.07 35.63 -25.91
CA LYS A 1188 15.64 34.59 -26.84
C LYS A 1188 16.35 33.27 -26.49
N PRO A 1189 15.62 32.15 -26.31
CA PRO A 1189 16.25 30.85 -26.15
C PRO A 1189 17.01 30.50 -27.42
N VAL A 1190 18.29 30.20 -27.25
CA VAL A 1190 19.22 29.88 -28.33
C VAL A 1190 18.88 28.49 -28.86
N THR A 1191 18.52 28.38 -30.15
CA THR A 1191 18.13 27.10 -30.77
C THR A 1191 19.29 26.10 -30.85
N LEU A 1192 18.98 24.80 -30.99
CA LEU A 1192 19.94 23.69 -31.18
C LEU A 1192 21.04 24.06 -32.19
N LEU A 1193 20.62 24.66 -33.32
CA LEU A 1193 21.51 25.12 -34.39
C LEU A 1193 22.39 26.31 -34.01
N GLN A 1194 21.96 27.24 -33.15
CA GLN A 1194 22.78 28.38 -32.75
C GLN A 1194 23.90 27.95 -31.79
N ARG A 1195 23.66 26.93 -30.95
CA ARG A 1195 24.69 26.26 -30.15
C ARG A 1195 25.64 25.44 -31.04
N PHE A 1196 25.09 24.72 -32.02
CA PHE A 1196 25.86 23.93 -32.98
C PHE A 1196 26.75 24.81 -33.89
N LYS A 1197 26.21 25.91 -34.42
CA LYS A 1197 26.92 26.90 -35.26
C LYS A 1197 27.98 27.67 -34.49
N ALA A 1198 27.74 28.02 -33.22
CA ALA A 1198 28.73 28.69 -32.38
C ALA A 1198 29.99 27.81 -32.16
N ARG A 1199 29.80 26.49 -32.02
CA ARG A 1199 30.90 25.51 -31.85
C ARG A 1199 31.61 25.22 -33.18
N PHE A 1200 30.88 25.08 -34.30
CA PHE A 1200 31.48 24.91 -35.64
C PHE A 1200 32.29 26.13 -36.10
N LYS A 1201 31.90 27.35 -35.72
CA LYS A 1201 32.69 28.56 -36.01
C LYS A 1201 33.97 28.64 -35.17
N ARG A 1202 33.94 28.15 -33.92
CA ARG A 1202 35.10 28.14 -33.01
C ARG A 1202 36.15 27.09 -33.41
N ALA A 1203 35.71 25.91 -33.84
CA ALA A 1203 36.59 24.82 -34.29
C ALA A 1203 37.25 25.04 -35.67
N ARG A 1204 36.85 26.08 -36.42
CA ARG A 1204 37.50 26.51 -37.67
C ARG A 1204 38.41 27.73 -37.51
N LEU A 1205 38.44 28.34 -36.31
CA LEU A 1205 39.22 29.54 -35.97
C LEU A 1205 40.27 29.28 -34.89
N GLN A 1206 40.46 28.02 -34.48
CA GLN A 1206 41.64 27.47 -33.81
C GLN A 1206 42.28 26.46 -34.75
#